data_AF-A0A6G1QME0-F1
#
_entry.id   AF-A0A6G1QME0-F1
#
_cell.length_a   1.000
_cell.length_b   1.000
_cell.length_c   1.000
_cell.angle_alpha   90.00
_cell.angle_beta   90.00
_cell.angle_gamma   90.00
#
_symmetry.space_group_name_H-M   'P 1'
#
loop_
_entity.id
_entity.type
_entity.pdbx_description
1 polymer ?
#
loop_
_entity_poly.entity_id
_entity_poly.type
_entity_poly.pdbx_seq_one_letter_code
_entity_poly.pdbx_strand_id
1 'polypeptide(L)'
;MRGTPALEAQQLAQGSAHLHRRLKRGWIWKQLFVPEEDSTPRVIGQGIKKDEIEKRKIGEKDAVEQGIIVTSWPNMDREAREEHLVVVQVKDMLGLSGGYSSSTTVTVSLTDVNDNGPTFQHHMYNFVIPENAAVGTTVGRIMANDGDIGINARMTYSLEDDLEGSSTFIIKTDPVTQEGVVLLNKTLDYETKRRFVMAAEAVNDHVDTRFLPLEEFADRTSLKIFVEDVDEPPVFLSPVYEWKVPENAAVGTVVGSVSARDTDTVNNPIRYSIDKRSDTTKAFKIDPNNGTITVAKALDRETTNWHNVTIEGKETTQNHLSSSAVVFIKVLDINDNMPRLARDYQPYICEGIQAGELIQLLSAVDPDDPVEGHHFYFSMVPDKHINPNFTIRDNQDNTASIVARRSTFTRKDRTKYLLPVVVTDSGSPALTSTSTLTISVCSCQPAGHCPTGGVEALALSMGVSLQTLLGLLVCLVTLTVLSILMVMVRRHRRKQQEGLEVATELELPDTVSQKLQLYRDAGGGGADLDVCQPVVPLRPHPRRRERRLRKEDVRASIRMSLRESHLIGPEDEVFRQFILGRLAEADQDPYVPPFDCLRTYAYEGSGSSTGSLSSLESSTLETVPEQPASNPRPHLVRLTPWYGAAEEDTVF
;
A
#
# COMPACT_ATOMS: atom_id res chain seq x y z
N MET A 1 -83.72 -23.64 12.45
CA MET A 1 -84.39 -24.96 12.41
C MET A 1 -84.82 -25.26 10.97
N ARG A 2 -85.30 -26.49 10.72
CA ARG A 2 -86.02 -27.04 9.54
C ARG A 2 -86.69 -26.01 8.59
N GLY A 3 -86.85 -26.26 7.29
CA GLY A 3 -86.55 -27.45 6.47
C GLY A 3 -87.40 -27.48 5.16
N THR A 4 -86.98 -28.24 4.14
CA THR A 4 -87.63 -28.38 2.82
C THR A 4 -88.82 -29.36 2.84
N PRO A 5 -89.74 -29.40 1.84
CA PRO A 5 -89.54 -29.97 0.47
C PRO A 5 -90.17 -29.05 -0.63
N ALA A 6 -90.56 -29.40 -1.87
CA ALA A 6 -90.62 -30.66 -2.64
C ALA A 6 -90.60 -30.45 -4.19
N LEU A 7 -89.93 -31.37 -4.91
CA LEU A 7 -90.20 -31.92 -6.26
C LEU A 7 -90.37 -31.07 -7.55
N GLU A 8 -90.23 -31.80 -8.68
CA GLU A 8 -90.12 -31.35 -10.07
C GLU A 8 -91.39 -31.58 -10.91
N ALA A 9 -91.49 -30.88 -12.06
CA ALA A 9 -92.16 -31.39 -13.27
C ALA A 9 -91.58 -30.73 -14.54
N GLN A 10 -91.40 -31.49 -15.63
CA GLN A 10 -90.94 -31.01 -16.95
C GLN A 10 -92.01 -31.23 -18.03
N GLN A 11 -92.17 -30.26 -18.95
CA GLN A 11 -92.52 -30.39 -20.39
C GLN A 11 -92.58 -28.96 -20.98
N LEU A 12 -91.93 -28.63 -22.11
CA LEU A 12 -92.25 -28.96 -23.53
C LEU A 12 -93.63 -28.41 -23.97
N ALA A 13 -93.79 -27.64 -25.06
CA ALA A 13 -92.81 -27.02 -25.97
C ALA A 13 -93.43 -25.90 -26.84
N GLN A 14 -92.60 -25.17 -27.61
CA GLN A 14 -92.92 -24.20 -28.69
C GLN A 14 -93.51 -22.84 -28.26
N GLY A 15 -93.18 -21.74 -28.97
CA GLY A 15 -93.66 -20.38 -28.61
C GLY A 15 -93.19 -19.15 -29.41
N SER A 16 -92.00 -19.18 -30.04
CA SER A 16 -91.45 -18.14 -30.95
C SER A 16 -90.91 -16.81 -30.35
N ALA A 17 -90.14 -16.11 -31.19
CA ALA A 17 -89.74 -14.69 -31.18
C ALA A 17 -88.99 -14.08 -29.96
N HIS A 18 -87.65 -14.04 -30.02
CA HIS A 18 -86.85 -12.95 -29.43
C HIS A 18 -85.66 -12.54 -30.31
N LEU A 19 -85.34 -11.24 -30.27
CA LEU A 19 -84.45 -10.48 -31.16
C LEU A 19 -83.14 -11.14 -31.62
N HIS A 20 -82.89 -11.13 -32.94
CA HIS A 20 -81.53 -11.23 -33.49
C HIS A 20 -80.65 -10.05 -33.02
N ARG A 21 -79.54 -10.36 -32.36
CA ARG A 21 -78.51 -9.40 -31.97
C ARG A 21 -77.69 -8.96 -33.20
N ARG A 22 -78.14 -7.91 -33.91
CA ARG A 22 -77.41 -7.37 -35.08
C ARG A 22 -75.98 -6.99 -34.70
N LEU A 23 -75.00 -7.67 -35.29
CA LEU A 23 -73.58 -7.35 -35.17
C LEU A 23 -73.27 -6.01 -35.84
N LYS A 24 -72.37 -5.22 -35.24
CA LYS A 24 -71.82 -4.03 -35.90
C LYS A 24 -70.91 -4.48 -37.04
N ARG A 25 -71.36 -4.25 -38.29
CA ARG A 25 -70.51 -4.33 -39.49
C ARG A 25 -69.32 -3.39 -39.33
N GLY A 26 -68.14 -3.87 -39.64
CA GLY A 26 -66.89 -3.14 -39.53
C GLY A 26 -65.74 -3.95 -40.12
N TRP A 27 -64.59 -3.31 -40.26
CA TRP A 27 -63.35 -3.93 -40.71
C TRP A 27 -62.40 -4.00 -39.51
N ILE A 28 -61.61 -5.08 -39.42
CA ILE A 28 -60.56 -5.20 -38.42
C ILE A 28 -59.23 -5.07 -39.17
N TRP A 29 -58.50 -4.00 -38.86
CA TRP A 29 -57.15 -3.77 -39.34
C TRP A 29 -56.16 -4.10 -38.22
N LYS A 30 -54.97 -4.58 -38.57
CA LYS A 30 -53.82 -4.55 -37.67
C LYS A 30 -53.19 -3.16 -37.77
N GLN A 31 -52.36 -2.79 -36.78
CA GLN A 31 -51.39 -1.70 -36.95
C GLN A 31 -50.50 -2.01 -38.15
N LEU A 32 -50.27 -1.01 -38.99
CA LEU A 32 -49.49 -1.15 -40.22
C LEU A 32 -48.14 -0.46 -40.02
N PHE A 33 -47.08 -1.15 -40.42
CA PHE A 33 -45.69 -0.68 -40.33
C PHE A 33 -45.15 -0.47 -41.74
N VAL A 34 -44.46 0.65 -41.95
CA VAL A 34 -43.94 1.06 -43.26
C VAL A 34 -42.55 1.66 -43.04
N PRO A 35 -41.51 1.24 -43.79
CA PRO A 35 -40.23 1.95 -43.78
C PRO A 35 -40.41 3.38 -44.27
N GLU A 36 -39.74 4.30 -43.62
CA GLU A 36 -39.57 5.65 -44.16
C GLU A 36 -38.70 5.66 -45.42
N GLU A 37 -38.80 6.77 -46.17
CA GLU A 37 -38.22 6.96 -47.50
C GLU A 37 -38.46 5.82 -48.52
N ASP A 38 -39.41 4.90 -48.27
CA ASP A 38 -39.85 3.89 -49.23
C ASP A 38 -40.67 4.52 -50.37
N SER A 39 -39.94 5.08 -51.33
CA SER A 39 -40.44 5.61 -52.59
C SER A 39 -41.19 4.58 -53.46
N THR A 40 -41.23 3.30 -53.08
CA THR A 40 -41.94 2.26 -53.84
C THR A 40 -43.37 2.05 -53.31
N PRO A 41 -44.42 2.25 -54.14
CA PRO A 41 -45.81 2.10 -53.69
C PRO A 41 -46.14 0.63 -53.39
N ARG A 42 -46.40 0.31 -52.12
CA ARG A 42 -46.58 -1.07 -51.63
C ARG A 42 -47.94 -1.29 -51.00
N VAL A 43 -48.41 -2.55 -51.06
CA VAL A 43 -49.59 -2.99 -50.30
C VAL A 43 -49.21 -3.13 -48.83
N ILE A 44 -49.49 -2.09 -48.03
CA ILE A 44 -49.16 -2.07 -46.60
C ILE A 44 -50.19 -2.80 -45.73
N GLY A 45 -51.40 -3.03 -46.25
CA GLY A 45 -52.44 -3.76 -45.50
C GLY A 45 -53.56 -4.32 -46.38
N GLN A 46 -53.99 -5.53 -46.05
CA GLN A 46 -55.25 -6.11 -46.52
C GLN A 46 -56.22 -6.20 -45.35
N GLY A 47 -57.37 -5.53 -45.48
CA GLY A 47 -58.45 -5.62 -44.51
C GLY A 47 -59.35 -6.83 -44.78
N ILE A 48 -60.12 -7.25 -43.78
CA ILE A 48 -61.21 -8.22 -43.95
C ILE A 48 -62.49 -7.70 -43.29
N LYS A 49 -63.60 -7.83 -44.02
CA LYS A 49 -64.97 -7.45 -43.60
C LYS A 49 -65.43 -8.42 -42.51
N LYS A 50 -65.84 -7.94 -41.33
CA LYS A 50 -66.09 -8.80 -40.17
C LYS A 50 -67.16 -9.88 -40.40
N ASP A 51 -68.22 -9.55 -41.15
CA ASP A 51 -69.29 -10.46 -41.60
C ASP A 51 -68.74 -11.69 -42.37
N GLU A 52 -67.58 -11.57 -43.02
CA GLU A 52 -66.98 -12.60 -43.89
C GLU A 52 -66.11 -13.60 -43.09
N ILE A 53 -65.50 -13.14 -41.99
CA ILE A 53 -64.78 -14.03 -41.04
C ILE A 53 -65.76 -15.04 -40.44
N GLU A 54 -67.00 -14.63 -40.21
CA GLU A 54 -68.08 -15.49 -39.73
C GLU A 54 -68.55 -16.47 -40.82
N LYS A 55 -68.74 -16.01 -42.08
CA LYS A 55 -69.01 -16.89 -43.24
C LYS A 55 -67.94 -17.97 -43.46
N ARG A 56 -66.64 -17.63 -43.37
CA ARG A 56 -65.54 -18.61 -43.51
C ARG A 56 -65.61 -19.74 -42.48
N LYS A 57 -66.23 -19.49 -41.32
CA LYS A 57 -66.43 -20.49 -40.25
C LYS A 57 -67.62 -21.43 -40.51
N ILE A 58 -68.42 -21.15 -41.55
CA ILE A 58 -69.63 -21.88 -41.95
C ILE A 58 -69.43 -22.65 -43.28
N GLY A 59 -68.36 -22.35 -44.04
CA GLY A 59 -67.90 -23.17 -45.17
C GLY A 59 -68.41 -22.75 -46.56
N GLU A 60 -69.03 -21.59 -46.68
CA GLU A 60 -69.56 -21.05 -47.93
C GLU A 60 -68.46 -20.30 -48.73
N LYS A 61 -68.31 -20.62 -50.03
CA LYS A 61 -67.32 -20.01 -50.93
C LYS A 61 -67.95 -18.98 -51.87
N ASP A 62 -68.12 -17.76 -51.39
CA ASP A 62 -68.33 -16.57 -52.24
C ASP A 62 -67.00 -15.83 -52.50
N ALA A 63 -67.00 -14.92 -53.48
CA ALA A 63 -65.82 -14.12 -53.84
C ALA A 63 -65.49 -13.04 -52.78
N VAL A 64 -64.21 -12.91 -52.45
CA VAL A 64 -63.70 -12.03 -51.38
C VAL A 64 -63.40 -10.63 -51.92
N GLU A 65 -64.19 -9.63 -51.51
CA GLU A 65 -63.89 -8.21 -51.74
C GLU A 65 -62.78 -7.75 -50.78
N GLN A 66 -61.52 -7.87 -51.19
CA GLN A 66 -60.38 -7.44 -50.38
C GLN A 66 -60.18 -5.92 -50.45
N GLY A 67 -60.26 -5.25 -49.29
CA GLY A 67 -59.85 -3.86 -49.14
C GLY A 67 -58.33 -3.77 -49.04
N ILE A 68 -57.68 -3.25 -50.09
CA ILE A 68 -56.22 -3.08 -50.17
C ILE A 68 -55.87 -1.63 -49.84
N ILE A 69 -55.00 -1.41 -48.86
CA ILE A 69 -54.35 -0.12 -48.62
C ILE A 69 -52.97 -0.15 -49.29
N VAL A 70 -52.71 0.84 -50.15
CA VAL A 70 -51.46 1.04 -50.86
C VAL A 70 -50.84 2.36 -50.41
N THR A 71 -49.54 2.39 -50.10
CA THR A 71 -48.82 3.66 -49.91
C THR A 71 -48.61 4.35 -51.24
N SER A 72 -48.91 5.66 -51.28
CA SER A 72 -48.71 6.52 -52.46
C SER A 72 -48.19 7.90 -52.08
N TRP A 73 -47.63 8.01 -50.88
CA TRP A 73 -46.98 9.21 -50.35
C TRP A 73 -45.47 8.98 -50.52
N PRO A 74 -44.81 9.62 -51.49
CA PRO A 74 -43.35 9.63 -51.53
C PRO A 74 -42.85 10.49 -50.36
N ASN A 75 -41.66 10.17 -49.88
CA ASN A 75 -40.97 10.90 -48.81
C ASN A 75 -41.81 11.02 -47.53
N MET A 76 -42.02 9.88 -46.85
CA MET A 76 -42.54 9.83 -45.49
C MET A 76 -41.34 9.70 -44.57
N ASP A 77 -41.08 10.71 -43.73
CA ASP A 77 -39.97 10.74 -42.75
C ASP A 77 -40.51 10.73 -41.29
N ARG A 78 -39.82 10.00 -40.41
CA ARG A 78 -40.25 9.71 -39.03
C ARG A 78 -39.87 10.81 -38.05
N GLU A 79 -38.78 11.52 -38.32
CA GLU A 79 -38.22 12.64 -37.54
C GLU A 79 -39.21 13.80 -37.51
N ALA A 80 -39.82 14.09 -38.67
CA ALA A 80 -40.94 14.98 -38.82
C ALA A 80 -42.25 14.35 -38.30
N ARG A 81 -42.49 13.05 -38.53
CA ARG A 81 -43.74 12.39 -38.07
C ARG A 81 -43.75 10.85 -37.98
N GLU A 82 -43.54 10.32 -36.78
CA GLU A 82 -43.67 8.88 -36.45
C GLU A 82 -45.02 8.20 -36.80
N GLU A 83 -46.18 8.88 -36.63
CA GLU A 83 -47.50 8.25 -36.77
C GLU A 83 -48.52 9.00 -37.64
N HIS A 84 -49.12 8.28 -38.59
CA HIS A 84 -50.18 8.74 -39.48
C HIS A 84 -51.51 8.04 -39.16
N LEU A 85 -52.52 8.82 -38.75
CA LEU A 85 -53.86 8.33 -38.44
C LEU A 85 -54.79 8.46 -39.64
N VAL A 86 -55.04 7.35 -40.34
CA VAL A 86 -55.85 7.31 -41.57
C VAL A 86 -57.29 6.90 -41.24
N VAL A 87 -58.27 7.77 -41.50
CA VAL A 87 -59.69 7.44 -41.30
C VAL A 87 -60.28 6.81 -42.56
N VAL A 88 -60.46 5.50 -42.55
CA VAL A 88 -61.05 4.73 -43.65
C VAL A 88 -62.57 4.66 -43.47
N GLN A 89 -63.33 5.29 -44.37
CA GLN A 89 -64.80 5.22 -44.40
C GLN A 89 -65.28 4.26 -45.50
N VAL A 90 -66.03 3.23 -45.11
CA VAL A 90 -66.70 2.30 -46.02
C VAL A 90 -68.18 2.65 -46.08
N LYS A 91 -68.77 2.63 -47.29
CA LYS A 91 -70.17 2.97 -47.55
C LYS A 91 -70.81 1.90 -48.43
N ASP A 92 -72.02 1.47 -48.08
CA ASP A 92 -72.78 0.51 -48.89
C ASP A 92 -73.23 1.17 -50.21
N MET A 93 -73.09 0.46 -51.34
CA MET A 93 -73.35 0.99 -52.68
C MET A 93 -74.70 0.55 -53.28
N LEU A 94 -75.45 -0.33 -52.61
CA LEU A 94 -76.84 -0.58 -52.98
C LEU A 94 -77.69 0.64 -52.58
N GLY A 95 -78.16 1.36 -53.59
CA GLY A 95 -78.61 2.74 -53.48
C GLY A 95 -80.03 2.98 -52.96
N LEU A 96 -80.43 4.25 -53.02
CA LEU A 96 -81.67 4.87 -52.52
C LEU A 96 -81.71 5.13 -51.00
N SER A 97 -81.54 6.41 -50.65
CA SER A 97 -82.03 7.04 -49.41
C SER A 97 -81.64 6.40 -48.07
N GLY A 98 -80.32 6.36 -47.77
CA GLY A 98 -79.83 6.09 -46.40
C GLY A 98 -78.78 4.98 -46.27
N GLY A 99 -77.99 4.71 -47.31
CA GLY A 99 -76.93 3.70 -47.28
C GLY A 99 -75.97 3.89 -46.09
N TYR A 100 -75.84 2.86 -45.27
CA TYR A 100 -75.01 2.88 -44.06
C TYR A 100 -73.54 3.12 -44.41
N SER A 101 -72.88 3.98 -43.61
CA SER A 101 -71.42 4.12 -43.64
C SER A 101 -70.82 3.74 -42.28
N SER A 102 -69.61 3.20 -42.31
CA SER A 102 -68.81 2.84 -41.14
C SER A 102 -67.39 3.35 -41.35
N SER A 103 -66.91 4.16 -40.41
CA SER A 103 -65.53 4.65 -40.38
C SER A 103 -64.72 3.90 -39.34
N THR A 104 -63.47 3.60 -39.66
CA THR A 104 -62.45 3.12 -38.72
C THR A 104 -61.17 3.90 -38.93
N THR A 105 -60.49 4.25 -37.85
CA THR A 105 -59.12 4.75 -37.93
C THR A 105 -58.17 3.55 -38.11
N VAL A 106 -57.13 3.75 -38.90
CA VAL A 106 -55.98 2.85 -39.04
C VAL A 106 -54.76 3.67 -38.66
N THR A 107 -54.00 3.22 -37.68
CA THR A 107 -52.69 3.79 -37.37
C THR A 107 -51.66 3.16 -38.30
N VAL A 108 -50.96 4.01 -39.04
CA VAL A 108 -49.75 3.66 -39.78
C VAL A 108 -48.59 4.28 -39.01
N SER A 109 -47.72 3.44 -38.46
CA SER A 109 -46.52 3.86 -37.74
C SER A 109 -45.31 3.62 -38.65
N LEU A 110 -44.41 4.61 -38.76
CA LEU A 110 -43.18 4.44 -39.54
C LEU A 110 -42.19 3.54 -38.79
N THR A 111 -41.31 2.87 -39.54
CA THR A 111 -40.21 2.07 -38.99
C THR A 111 -38.88 2.65 -39.38
N ASP A 112 -38.09 2.95 -38.36
CA ASP A 112 -36.77 3.58 -38.38
C ASP A 112 -35.84 3.06 -39.49
N VAL A 113 -35.27 4.00 -40.23
CA VAL A 113 -34.17 3.82 -41.18
C VAL A 113 -32.94 4.57 -40.65
N ASN A 114 -31.76 4.28 -41.20
CA ASN A 114 -30.48 4.87 -40.80
C ASN A 114 -30.11 5.97 -41.82
N ASP A 115 -30.85 7.09 -41.79
CA ASP A 115 -30.71 8.20 -42.74
C ASP A 115 -30.32 9.54 -42.10
N ASN A 116 -30.20 9.61 -40.77
CA ASN A 116 -29.49 10.68 -40.08
C ASN A 116 -28.07 10.23 -39.69
N GLY A 117 -27.24 11.21 -39.34
CA GLY A 117 -25.86 11.01 -38.90
C GLY A 117 -25.60 11.65 -37.55
N PRO A 118 -24.51 11.26 -36.86
CA PRO A 118 -24.14 11.85 -35.58
C PRO A 118 -23.65 13.28 -35.81
N THR A 119 -24.15 14.25 -35.04
CA THR A 119 -23.80 15.67 -35.16
C THR A 119 -23.41 16.27 -33.82
N PHE A 120 -22.16 16.72 -33.67
CA PHE A 120 -21.68 17.30 -32.41
C PHE A 120 -22.40 18.61 -32.08
N GLN A 121 -22.89 18.72 -30.84
CA GLN A 121 -23.58 19.92 -30.38
C GLN A 121 -22.70 21.18 -30.46
N HIS A 122 -21.37 21.02 -30.36
CA HIS A 122 -20.39 22.08 -30.49
C HIS A 122 -19.23 21.64 -31.40
N HIS A 123 -18.83 22.52 -32.34
CA HIS A 123 -17.64 22.37 -33.18
C HIS A 123 -16.31 22.37 -32.41
N MET A 124 -16.34 22.79 -31.14
CA MET A 124 -15.20 22.84 -30.25
C MET A 124 -15.63 22.76 -28.79
N TYR A 125 -15.01 21.86 -28.02
CA TYR A 125 -15.17 21.76 -26.57
C TYR A 125 -13.87 22.23 -25.88
N ASN A 126 -14.01 23.05 -24.83
CA ASN A 126 -12.90 23.49 -23.99
C ASN A 126 -13.05 22.89 -22.58
N PHE A 127 -11.99 22.27 -22.06
CA PHE A 127 -11.94 21.74 -20.70
C PHE A 127 -10.70 22.26 -19.96
N VAL A 128 -10.76 22.27 -18.63
CA VAL A 128 -9.65 22.62 -17.74
C VAL A 128 -9.48 21.48 -16.74
N ILE A 129 -8.24 21.08 -16.45
CA ILE A 129 -7.92 20.04 -15.49
C ILE A 129 -6.62 20.40 -14.74
N PRO A 130 -6.58 20.39 -13.40
CA PRO A 130 -5.35 20.58 -12.64
C PRO A 130 -4.37 19.45 -12.89
N GLU A 131 -3.07 19.73 -12.92
CA GLU A 131 -2.07 18.71 -13.26
C GLU A 131 -2.00 17.55 -12.26
N ASN A 132 -2.26 17.85 -10.98
CA ASN A 132 -2.32 16.86 -9.90
C ASN A 132 -3.55 15.94 -9.95
N ALA A 133 -4.40 16.04 -10.98
CA ALA A 133 -5.54 15.16 -11.17
C ALA A 133 -5.12 13.69 -11.31
N ALA A 134 -5.78 12.82 -10.54
CA ALA A 134 -5.52 11.39 -10.57
C ALA A 134 -5.89 10.77 -11.94
N VAL A 135 -5.11 9.78 -12.36
CA VAL A 135 -5.47 8.93 -13.52
C VAL A 135 -6.82 8.27 -13.28
N GLY A 136 -7.71 8.38 -14.27
CA GLY A 136 -9.12 8.00 -14.18
C GLY A 136 -10.08 9.18 -13.91
N THR A 137 -9.60 10.38 -13.61
CA THR A 137 -10.45 11.58 -13.46
C THR A 137 -11.18 11.92 -14.77
N THR A 138 -12.48 12.21 -14.68
CA THR A 138 -13.29 12.74 -15.79
C THR A 138 -12.91 14.19 -16.08
N VAL A 139 -12.41 14.43 -17.28
CA VAL A 139 -12.07 15.77 -17.79
C VAL A 139 -13.33 16.53 -18.24
N GLY A 140 -14.28 15.79 -18.82
CA GLY A 140 -15.52 16.35 -19.36
C GLY A 140 -16.39 15.31 -20.04
N ARG A 141 -17.54 15.76 -20.57
CA ARG A 141 -18.42 14.99 -21.44
C ARG A 141 -18.64 15.77 -22.74
N ILE A 142 -18.72 15.06 -23.86
CA ILE A 142 -19.12 15.58 -25.17
C ILE A 142 -20.32 14.77 -25.67
N MET A 143 -21.14 15.36 -26.55
CA MET A 143 -22.30 14.68 -27.10
C MET A 143 -22.51 15.07 -28.56
N ALA A 144 -22.67 14.05 -29.40
CA ALA A 144 -23.29 14.18 -30.70
C ALA A 144 -24.77 13.77 -30.61
N ASN A 145 -25.61 14.43 -31.39
CA ASN A 145 -27.02 14.14 -31.53
C ASN A 145 -27.25 13.41 -32.85
N ASP A 146 -28.19 12.49 -32.87
CA ASP A 146 -28.67 11.79 -34.07
C ASP A 146 -30.21 11.89 -34.10
N GLY A 147 -30.82 11.79 -35.27
CA GLY A 147 -32.27 11.83 -35.46
C GLY A 147 -32.95 10.47 -35.31
N ASP A 148 -32.20 9.39 -35.56
CA ASP A 148 -32.73 8.03 -35.68
C ASP A 148 -33.04 7.39 -34.29
N ILE A 149 -33.47 6.12 -34.23
CA ILE A 149 -33.73 5.45 -32.94
C ILE A 149 -33.07 4.06 -32.77
N GLY A 150 -32.77 3.74 -31.52
CA GLY A 150 -32.43 2.38 -31.08
C GLY A 150 -31.03 1.89 -31.48
N ILE A 151 -30.85 1.45 -32.72
CA ILE A 151 -29.58 0.92 -33.24
C ILE A 151 -28.93 1.80 -34.31
N ASN A 152 -29.73 2.63 -34.99
CA ASN A 152 -29.26 3.53 -36.03
C ASN A 152 -28.53 4.72 -35.37
N ALA A 153 -29.23 5.48 -34.53
CA ALA A 153 -28.68 6.51 -33.63
C ALA A 153 -27.77 6.00 -32.48
N ARG A 154 -27.23 4.77 -32.57
CA ARG A 154 -26.30 4.22 -31.59
C ARG A 154 -24.87 4.45 -32.08
N MET A 155 -24.09 5.21 -31.31
CA MET A 155 -22.78 5.71 -31.75
C MET A 155 -21.64 5.38 -30.78
N THR A 156 -20.44 5.24 -31.32
CA THR A 156 -19.19 5.10 -30.57
C THR A 156 -18.30 6.32 -30.78
N TYR A 157 -17.77 6.85 -29.67
CA TYR A 157 -16.82 7.96 -29.72
C TYR A 157 -15.38 7.45 -29.70
N SER A 158 -14.51 8.11 -30.47
CA SER A 158 -13.06 7.92 -30.46
C SER A 158 -12.33 9.25 -30.27
N LEU A 159 -11.03 9.20 -29.98
CA LEU A 159 -10.12 10.34 -30.07
C LEU A 159 -9.14 10.06 -31.21
N GLU A 160 -8.92 11.04 -32.08
CA GLU A 160 -7.92 10.95 -33.12
C GLU A 160 -6.54 11.30 -32.54
N ASP A 161 -5.63 10.33 -32.59
CA ASP A 161 -4.35 10.37 -31.89
C ASP A 161 -3.43 11.51 -32.36
N ASP A 162 -3.19 12.51 -31.50
CA ASP A 162 -2.16 13.51 -31.76
C ASP A 162 -0.77 12.87 -31.65
N LEU A 163 0.05 13.02 -32.70
CA LEU A 163 1.39 12.41 -32.85
C LEU A 163 2.40 12.80 -31.75
N GLU A 164 2.01 13.70 -30.84
CA GLU A 164 2.78 14.18 -29.68
C GLU A 164 2.11 13.84 -28.32
N GLY A 165 1.01 13.07 -28.29
CA GLY A 165 0.16 12.97 -27.09
C GLY A 165 -0.73 11.72 -26.96
N SER A 166 -0.73 10.83 -27.96
CA SER A 166 -1.60 9.67 -28.30
C SER A 166 -1.98 8.62 -27.22
N SER A 167 -2.02 8.96 -25.94
CA SER A 167 -2.57 8.14 -24.84
C SER A 167 -2.64 8.87 -23.49
N THR A 168 -2.48 10.20 -23.44
CA THR A 168 -2.65 10.98 -22.20
C THR A 168 -4.12 11.04 -21.75
N PHE A 169 -5.04 11.03 -22.72
CA PHE A 169 -6.48 11.01 -22.51
C PHE A 169 -7.10 9.82 -23.26
N ILE A 170 -8.27 9.36 -22.80
CA ILE A 170 -9.10 8.38 -23.49
C ILE A 170 -10.56 8.84 -23.44
N ILE A 171 -11.37 8.39 -24.39
CA ILE A 171 -12.83 8.58 -24.36
C ILE A 171 -13.53 7.24 -24.18
N LYS A 172 -14.73 7.25 -23.56
CA LYS A 172 -15.61 6.09 -23.46
C LYS A 172 -17.05 6.54 -23.67
N THR A 173 -17.78 5.89 -24.58
CA THR A 173 -19.23 6.05 -24.70
C THR A 173 -19.92 5.59 -23.41
N ASP A 174 -20.76 6.44 -22.84
CA ASP A 174 -21.69 6.07 -21.78
C ASP A 174 -22.82 5.20 -22.38
N PRO A 175 -22.97 3.93 -21.97
CA PRO A 175 -23.93 3.02 -22.58
C PRO A 175 -25.40 3.37 -22.25
N VAL A 176 -25.65 4.33 -21.35
CA VAL A 176 -26.99 4.78 -20.99
C VAL A 176 -27.31 6.15 -21.59
N THR A 177 -26.37 7.11 -21.55
CA THR A 177 -26.62 8.47 -22.06
C THR A 177 -26.18 8.71 -23.50
N GLN A 178 -25.39 7.81 -24.10
CA GLN A 178 -24.72 8.03 -25.39
C GLN A 178 -23.83 9.29 -25.43
N GLU A 179 -23.31 9.71 -24.27
CA GLU A 179 -22.29 10.76 -24.18
C GLU A 179 -20.87 10.18 -24.29
N GLY A 180 -19.96 10.90 -24.93
CA GLY A 180 -18.53 10.62 -24.91
C GLY A 180 -17.89 11.16 -23.62
N VAL A 181 -17.53 10.27 -22.69
CA VAL A 181 -16.89 10.65 -21.42
C VAL A 181 -15.37 10.68 -21.59
N VAL A 182 -14.77 11.87 -21.49
CA VAL A 182 -13.32 12.08 -21.61
C VAL A 182 -12.66 11.88 -20.24
N LEU A 183 -11.66 10.99 -20.19
CA LEU A 183 -10.97 10.54 -18.98
C LEU A 183 -9.47 10.78 -19.10
N LEU A 184 -8.83 11.18 -18.00
CA LEU A 184 -7.38 11.25 -17.90
C LEU A 184 -6.78 9.83 -17.77
N ASN A 185 -5.77 9.52 -18.58
CA ASN A 185 -5.16 8.18 -18.67
C ASN A 185 -3.66 8.15 -18.28
N LYS A 186 -3.00 9.31 -18.21
CA LYS A 186 -1.63 9.48 -17.68
C LYS A 186 -1.60 10.66 -16.71
N THR A 187 -0.58 10.75 -15.87
CA THR A 187 -0.33 11.98 -15.09
C THR A 187 -0.07 13.16 -16.02
N LEU A 188 -0.41 14.36 -15.57
CA LEU A 188 -0.10 15.61 -16.24
C LEU A 188 1.13 16.26 -15.61
N ASP A 189 1.65 17.27 -16.31
CA ASP A 189 2.83 18.06 -15.99
C ASP A 189 2.65 19.36 -16.79
N TYR A 190 2.40 20.48 -16.09
CA TYR A 190 2.11 21.77 -16.68
C TYR A 190 3.35 22.35 -17.38
N GLU A 191 4.52 22.25 -16.77
CA GLU A 191 5.82 22.66 -17.34
C GLU A 191 6.11 21.97 -18.68
N THR A 192 5.77 20.69 -18.82
CA THR A 192 5.95 19.90 -20.04
C THR A 192 4.88 20.22 -21.10
N LYS A 193 3.57 20.18 -20.79
CA LYS A 193 2.51 20.38 -21.81
C LYS A 193 1.21 21.00 -21.27
N ARG A 194 1.22 22.32 -21.07
CA ARG A 194 0.09 23.20 -20.65
C ARG A 194 -1.22 23.09 -21.45
N ARG A 195 -1.20 22.51 -22.66
CA ARG A 195 -2.36 22.45 -23.57
C ARG A 195 -2.30 21.25 -24.50
N PHE A 196 -3.41 20.54 -24.60
CA PHE A 196 -3.66 19.48 -25.57
C PHE A 196 -4.74 19.92 -26.56
N VAL A 197 -4.59 19.53 -27.83
CA VAL A 197 -5.58 19.72 -28.88
C VAL A 197 -5.64 18.44 -29.71
N MET A 198 -6.84 17.87 -29.81
CA MET A 198 -7.12 16.60 -30.48
C MET A 198 -8.49 16.69 -31.15
N ALA A 199 -8.74 15.88 -32.18
CA ALA A 199 -10.10 15.69 -32.66
C ALA A 199 -10.78 14.57 -31.86
N ALA A 200 -12.08 14.71 -31.60
CA ALA A 200 -12.93 13.61 -31.21
C ALA A 200 -13.89 13.31 -32.36
N GLU A 201 -14.07 12.03 -32.66
CA GLU A 201 -14.91 11.54 -33.74
C GLU A 201 -16.05 10.73 -33.14
N ALA A 202 -17.28 10.95 -33.60
CA ALA A 202 -18.44 10.13 -33.27
C ALA A 202 -18.86 9.39 -34.54
N VAL A 203 -19.04 8.07 -34.45
CA VAL A 203 -19.36 7.19 -35.59
C VAL A 203 -20.53 6.28 -35.23
N ASN A 204 -21.50 6.11 -36.11
CA ASN A 204 -22.61 5.19 -35.86
C ASN A 204 -22.15 3.73 -35.90
N ASP A 205 -22.58 2.94 -34.90
CA ASP A 205 -22.30 1.50 -34.79
C ASP A 205 -22.96 0.70 -35.94
N HIS A 206 -23.98 1.28 -36.58
CA HIS A 206 -24.62 0.76 -37.78
C HIS A 206 -24.46 1.74 -38.95
N VAL A 207 -24.15 1.22 -40.13
CA VAL A 207 -23.88 2.00 -41.35
C VAL A 207 -24.71 1.41 -42.49
N ASP A 208 -25.55 2.24 -43.12
CA ASP A 208 -26.41 1.81 -44.23
C ASP A 208 -26.34 2.79 -45.40
N THR A 209 -25.40 2.55 -46.31
CA THR A 209 -25.10 3.42 -47.47
C THR A 209 -26.18 3.44 -48.56
N ARG A 210 -27.40 2.99 -48.25
CA ARG A 210 -28.59 3.09 -49.09
C ARG A 210 -29.31 4.44 -48.98
N PHE A 211 -29.16 5.11 -47.84
CA PHE A 211 -29.90 6.35 -47.51
C PHE A 211 -28.96 7.53 -47.28
N LEU A 212 -27.92 7.34 -46.48
CA LEU A 212 -26.90 8.35 -46.17
C LEU A 212 -25.51 7.93 -46.72
N PRO A 213 -24.64 8.84 -47.21
CA PRO A 213 -23.31 8.48 -47.66
C PRO A 213 -22.35 8.17 -46.49
N LEU A 214 -21.29 7.41 -46.77
CA LEU A 214 -20.35 6.92 -45.75
C LEU A 214 -19.67 8.03 -44.93
N GLU A 215 -19.51 9.21 -45.52
CA GLU A 215 -18.88 10.38 -44.88
C GLU A 215 -19.78 11.08 -43.86
N GLU A 216 -21.11 10.87 -43.92
CA GLU A 216 -22.08 11.51 -43.03
C GLU A 216 -22.49 10.61 -41.83
N PHE A 217 -22.09 9.33 -41.82
CA PHE A 217 -22.17 8.46 -40.62
C PHE A 217 -21.09 8.74 -39.56
N ALA A 218 -20.29 9.81 -39.74
CA ALA A 218 -19.29 10.26 -38.79
C ALA A 218 -19.17 11.79 -38.76
N ASP A 219 -19.01 12.37 -37.57
CA ASP A 219 -18.70 13.80 -37.38
C ASP A 219 -17.48 13.98 -36.46
N ARG A 220 -16.83 15.14 -36.54
CA ARG A 220 -15.54 15.44 -35.91
C ARG A 220 -15.53 16.82 -35.24
N THR A 221 -15.32 16.84 -33.92
CA THR A 221 -15.20 18.06 -33.11
C THR A 221 -13.77 18.28 -32.58
N SER A 222 -13.40 19.53 -32.33
CA SER A 222 -12.10 19.87 -31.73
C SER A 222 -12.15 19.90 -30.20
N LEU A 223 -11.42 19.02 -29.52
CA LEU A 223 -11.22 19.14 -28.07
C LEU A 223 -9.99 19.99 -27.76
N LYS A 224 -10.12 20.91 -26.81
CA LYS A 224 -9.02 21.71 -26.25
C LYS A 224 -8.99 21.54 -24.74
N ILE A 225 -7.96 20.88 -24.24
CA ILE A 225 -7.78 20.65 -22.81
C ILE A 225 -6.64 21.55 -22.34
N PHE A 226 -6.92 22.42 -21.39
CA PHE A 226 -5.93 23.25 -20.72
C PHE A 226 -5.55 22.59 -19.40
N VAL A 227 -4.26 22.53 -19.10
CA VAL A 227 -3.77 22.13 -17.79
C VAL A 227 -3.75 23.38 -16.89
N GLU A 228 -4.18 23.23 -15.65
CA GLU A 228 -4.08 24.25 -14.61
C GLU A 228 -2.87 23.96 -13.71
N ASP A 229 -2.06 25.00 -13.49
CA ASP A 229 -0.80 25.06 -12.71
C ASP A 229 -1.12 24.91 -11.21
N VAL A 230 -0.48 23.96 -10.51
CA VAL A 230 -0.74 23.69 -9.08
C VAL A 230 0.53 23.46 -8.24
N ASP A 231 1.15 24.58 -7.83
CA ASP A 231 2.02 24.78 -6.65
C ASP A 231 2.73 23.50 -6.14
N GLU A 232 3.91 23.18 -6.70
CA GLU A 232 4.69 21.97 -6.42
C GLU A 232 5.85 22.21 -5.41
N PRO A 233 6.24 21.21 -4.60
CA PRO A 233 7.40 21.31 -3.72
C PRO A 233 8.72 21.42 -4.51
N PRO A 234 9.74 22.14 -4.01
CA PRO A 234 10.86 22.59 -4.83
C PRO A 234 11.86 21.46 -5.04
N VAL A 235 12.11 21.06 -6.28
CA VAL A 235 12.84 19.83 -6.61
C VAL A 235 14.35 20.02 -6.50
N PHE A 236 15.03 19.19 -5.70
CA PHE A 236 16.49 19.15 -5.63
C PHE A 236 17.10 18.59 -6.93
N LEU A 237 18.18 19.19 -7.43
CA LEU A 237 18.90 18.74 -8.64
C LEU A 237 19.46 17.31 -8.55
N SER A 238 19.56 16.76 -7.34
CA SER A 238 19.89 15.37 -7.07
C SER A 238 19.25 14.95 -5.74
N PRO A 239 18.68 13.74 -5.63
CA PRO A 239 18.08 13.26 -4.38
C PRO A 239 19.12 12.90 -3.31
N VAL A 240 20.36 12.63 -3.75
CA VAL A 240 21.51 12.27 -2.92
C VAL A 240 22.74 13.04 -3.37
N TYR A 241 23.53 13.55 -2.43
CA TYR A 241 24.86 14.13 -2.67
C TYR A 241 25.91 13.37 -1.83
N GLU A 242 27.08 13.09 -2.40
CA GLU A 242 28.25 12.54 -1.68
C GLU A 242 29.42 13.52 -1.76
N TRP A 243 29.94 13.93 -0.61
CA TRP A 243 31.11 14.81 -0.50
C TRP A 243 32.15 14.26 0.48
N LYS A 244 33.38 14.80 0.38
CA LYS A 244 34.55 14.33 1.12
C LYS A 244 35.30 15.52 1.70
N VAL A 245 35.60 15.48 3.00
CA VAL A 245 36.24 16.59 3.73
C VAL A 245 37.29 16.02 4.69
N PRO A 246 38.54 16.53 4.73
CA PRO A 246 39.52 16.09 5.72
C PRO A 246 39.12 16.57 7.11
N GLU A 247 39.44 15.82 8.16
CA GLU A 247 39.04 16.20 9.52
C GLU A 247 39.68 17.48 10.03
N ASN A 248 40.92 17.73 9.62
CA ASN A 248 41.65 18.97 9.90
C ASN A 248 41.07 20.22 9.20
N ALA A 249 39.95 20.10 8.47
CA ALA A 249 39.26 21.21 7.84
C ALA A 249 38.80 22.25 8.88
N ALA A 250 39.30 23.48 8.74
CA ALA A 250 38.95 24.59 9.61
C ALA A 250 37.43 24.87 9.61
N VAL A 251 36.90 25.33 10.75
CA VAL A 251 35.52 25.82 10.86
C VAL A 251 35.30 26.97 9.87
N GLY A 252 34.27 26.86 9.04
CA GLY A 252 34.00 27.74 7.90
C GLY A 252 34.42 27.17 6.54
N THR A 253 35.18 26.08 6.48
CA THR A 253 35.50 25.37 5.22
C THR A 253 34.22 24.93 4.52
N VAL A 254 34.08 25.25 3.22
CA VAL A 254 32.96 24.80 2.38
C VAL A 254 33.17 23.34 1.99
N VAL A 255 32.17 22.49 2.23
CA VAL A 255 32.16 21.06 1.88
C VAL A 255 31.51 20.84 0.50
N GLY A 256 30.50 21.64 0.18
CA GLY A 256 29.73 21.54 -1.06
C GLY A 256 28.55 22.49 -1.07
N SER A 257 27.69 22.38 -2.09
CA SER A 257 26.46 23.16 -2.23
C SER A 257 25.36 22.31 -2.83
N VAL A 258 24.19 22.29 -2.19
CA VAL A 258 22.97 21.77 -2.82
C VAL A 258 22.22 22.88 -3.55
N SER A 259 21.41 22.51 -4.52
CA SER A 259 20.43 23.42 -5.12
C SER A 259 19.11 22.67 -5.32
N ALA A 260 18.03 23.36 -4.99
CA ALA A 260 16.67 23.02 -5.38
C ALA A 260 16.14 24.10 -6.32
N ARG A 261 15.25 23.68 -7.22
CA ARG A 261 14.55 24.53 -8.16
C ARG A 261 13.05 24.30 -8.02
N ASP A 262 12.34 25.40 -7.84
CA ASP A 262 10.91 25.51 -8.08
C ASP A 262 10.66 25.48 -9.60
N THR A 263 9.69 24.67 -10.02
CA THR A 263 9.35 24.41 -11.42
C THR A 263 8.29 25.37 -11.97
N ASP A 264 7.46 25.91 -11.08
CA ASP A 264 6.15 26.49 -11.34
C ASP A 264 6.26 27.86 -12.04
N THR A 265 5.13 28.42 -12.50
CA THR A 265 5.16 29.78 -13.07
C THR A 265 5.45 30.88 -12.06
N VAL A 266 5.20 30.62 -10.78
CA VAL A 266 5.47 31.53 -9.67
C VAL A 266 6.82 31.18 -9.05
N ASN A 267 7.88 31.88 -9.45
CA ASN A 267 9.23 31.68 -8.91
C ASN A 267 9.30 31.96 -7.39
N ASN A 268 9.06 30.95 -6.54
CA ASN A 268 9.06 31.12 -5.09
C ASN A 268 10.50 31.13 -4.54
N PRO A 269 10.83 32.04 -3.61
CA PRO A 269 12.16 32.06 -3.01
C PRO A 269 12.32 30.92 -1.98
N ILE A 270 13.13 29.94 -2.35
CA ILE A 270 13.48 28.78 -1.52
C ILE A 270 14.36 29.20 -0.32
N ARG A 271 14.20 28.50 0.79
CA ARG A 271 15.06 28.53 1.98
C ARG A 271 15.58 27.12 2.28
N TYR A 272 16.88 27.02 2.54
CA TYR A 272 17.52 25.75 2.88
C TYR A 272 17.73 25.61 4.38
N SER A 273 17.47 24.42 4.93
CA SER A 273 17.77 24.10 6.33
C SER A 273 18.15 22.63 6.50
N ILE A 274 18.96 22.32 7.51
CA ILE A 274 19.29 20.95 7.89
C ILE A 274 18.22 20.43 8.87
N ASP A 275 17.74 19.19 8.67
CA ASP A 275 16.82 18.55 9.61
C ASP A 275 17.51 18.25 10.94
N LYS A 276 16.99 18.86 12.00
CA LYS A 276 17.41 18.73 13.41
C LYS A 276 17.33 17.30 13.95
N ARG A 277 16.63 16.37 13.27
CA ARG A 277 16.62 14.94 13.63
C ARG A 277 17.84 14.19 13.06
N SER A 278 18.33 14.60 11.88
CA SER A 278 19.57 14.08 11.29
C SER A 278 20.82 14.70 11.94
N ASP A 279 20.76 16.00 12.26
CA ASP A 279 21.86 16.78 12.83
C ASP A 279 22.08 16.51 14.33
N THR A 280 22.58 15.30 14.62
CA THR A 280 22.93 14.85 15.96
C THR A 280 24.23 15.46 16.48
N THR A 281 25.19 15.77 15.58
CA THR A 281 26.53 16.24 15.94
C THR A 281 26.72 17.76 15.87
N LYS A 282 25.91 18.48 15.08
CA LYS A 282 26.09 19.91 14.77
C LYS A 282 27.44 20.22 14.13
N ALA A 283 27.97 19.24 13.39
CA ALA A 283 29.24 19.33 12.70
C ALA A 283 29.21 20.26 11.48
N PHE A 284 28.03 20.48 10.88
CA PHE A 284 27.86 21.28 9.66
C PHE A 284 26.78 22.34 9.79
N LYS A 285 26.87 23.37 8.95
CA LYS A 285 25.88 24.43 8.81
C LYS A 285 25.64 24.73 7.33
N ILE A 286 24.38 24.85 6.95
CA ILE A 286 23.96 25.35 5.63
C ILE A 286 23.68 26.86 5.65
N ASP A 287 24.00 27.56 4.57
CA ASP A 287 23.49 28.91 4.31
C ASP A 287 22.07 28.82 3.70
N PRO A 288 21.06 29.43 4.34
CA PRO A 288 19.67 29.29 3.92
C PRO A 288 19.33 29.94 2.57
N ASN A 289 20.23 30.73 1.97
CA ASN A 289 19.96 31.47 0.74
C ASN A 289 20.56 30.83 -0.53
N ASN A 290 21.63 30.04 -0.40
CA ASN A 290 22.40 29.51 -1.53
C ASN A 290 22.74 28.01 -1.40
N GLY A 291 22.31 27.34 -0.32
CA GLY A 291 22.50 25.90 -0.15
C GLY A 291 23.95 25.46 0.10
N THR A 292 24.90 26.38 0.30
CA THR A 292 26.30 26.03 0.62
C THR A 292 26.39 25.44 2.03
N ILE A 293 27.09 24.32 2.16
CA ILE A 293 27.36 23.64 3.42
C ILE A 293 28.79 23.88 3.86
N THR A 294 28.94 24.24 5.13
CA THR A 294 30.20 24.59 5.78
C THR A 294 30.43 23.76 7.04
N VAL A 295 31.69 23.51 7.37
CA VAL A 295 32.12 22.92 8.64
C VAL A 295 31.78 23.90 9.78
N ALA A 296 30.95 23.50 10.73
CA ALA A 296 30.49 24.33 11.86
C ALA A 296 31.22 24.03 13.18
N LYS A 297 31.82 22.85 13.28
CA LYS A 297 32.63 22.37 14.42
C LYS A 297 33.81 21.58 13.84
N ALA A 298 34.96 21.57 14.52
CA ALA A 298 36.04 20.65 14.19
C ALA A 298 35.53 19.20 14.09
N LEU A 299 36.01 18.51 13.05
CA LEU A 299 35.71 17.11 12.76
C LEU A 299 36.76 16.20 13.43
N ASP A 300 36.44 14.91 13.49
CA ASP A 300 37.15 13.87 14.25
C ASP A 300 36.64 12.54 13.67
N ARG A 301 37.48 11.88 12.86
CA ARG A 301 37.12 10.70 12.06
C ARG A 301 37.09 9.44 12.94
N GLU A 302 37.95 9.36 13.95
CA GLU A 302 38.02 8.26 14.93
C GLU A 302 36.72 8.17 15.73
N THR A 303 36.09 9.31 16.02
CA THR A 303 34.75 9.41 16.60
C THR A 303 33.66 9.20 15.55
N THR A 304 33.75 9.85 14.38
CA THR A 304 32.73 9.78 13.31
C THR A 304 33.30 9.95 11.91
N ASN A 305 33.58 8.83 11.23
CA ASN A 305 34.10 8.81 9.86
C ASN A 305 33.06 9.13 8.75
N TRP A 306 31.77 9.10 9.07
CA TRP A 306 30.67 9.45 8.15
C TRP A 306 29.61 10.28 8.85
N HIS A 307 29.05 11.26 8.13
CA HIS A 307 27.86 11.99 8.54
C HIS A 307 26.78 11.91 7.46
N ASN A 308 25.58 11.52 7.87
CA ASN A 308 24.38 11.45 7.03
C ASN A 308 23.38 12.53 7.45
N VAL A 309 23.25 13.57 6.63
CA VAL A 309 22.49 14.78 6.95
C VAL A 309 21.35 14.94 5.93
N THR A 310 20.12 15.14 6.42
CA THR A 310 18.98 15.46 5.55
C THR A 310 18.84 16.98 5.45
N ILE A 311 18.72 17.50 4.23
CA ILE A 311 18.47 18.91 3.96
C ILE A 311 17.03 19.06 3.51
N GLU A 312 16.31 19.97 4.16
CA GLU A 312 14.99 20.47 3.76
C GLU A 312 15.19 21.70 2.85
N GLY A 313 14.54 21.70 1.69
CA GLY A 313 14.37 22.88 0.83
C GLY A 313 12.89 23.28 0.86
N LYS A 314 12.60 24.55 1.19
CA LYS A 314 11.25 25.00 1.57
C LYS A 314 10.90 26.37 0.97
N GLU A 315 9.69 26.59 0.43
CA GLU A 315 9.31 27.95 0.02
C GLU A 315 9.09 28.90 1.21
N THR A 316 9.33 30.19 0.94
CA THR A 316 8.97 31.28 1.84
C THR A 316 7.48 31.70 1.71
N THR A 317 6.79 31.25 0.66
CA THR A 317 5.39 31.60 0.30
C THR A 317 4.36 30.69 0.97
N GLN A 318 3.05 30.95 0.74
CA GLN A 318 1.98 30.66 1.69
C GLN A 318 1.75 29.19 2.04
N ASN A 319 1.95 28.26 1.09
CA ASN A 319 1.73 26.83 1.32
C ASN A 319 2.88 26.17 2.07
N HIS A 320 4.06 26.81 2.11
CA HIS A 320 5.25 26.34 2.83
C HIS A 320 5.61 24.89 2.48
N LEU A 321 5.47 24.50 1.22
CA LEU A 321 5.84 23.16 0.77
C LEU A 321 7.34 22.97 0.97
N SER A 322 7.75 21.71 1.05
CA SER A 322 9.14 21.37 1.31
C SER A 322 9.49 20.00 0.79
N SER A 323 10.60 19.93 0.08
CA SER A 323 11.25 18.69 -0.33
C SER A 323 12.42 18.36 0.59
N SER A 324 13.06 17.21 0.39
CA SER A 324 14.29 16.88 1.09
C SER A 324 15.26 16.06 0.25
N ALA A 325 16.55 16.31 0.44
CA ALA A 325 17.64 15.52 -0.15
C ALA A 325 18.58 15.00 0.96
N VAL A 326 19.21 13.85 0.70
CA VAL A 326 20.16 13.24 1.65
C VAL A 326 21.59 13.57 1.25
N VAL A 327 22.42 13.98 2.20
CA VAL A 327 23.84 14.27 1.98
C VAL A 327 24.69 13.35 2.83
N PHE A 328 25.58 12.62 2.17
CA PHE A 328 26.61 11.80 2.79
C PHE A 328 27.94 12.55 2.73
N ILE A 329 28.48 12.88 3.90
CA ILE A 329 29.80 13.50 4.04
C ILE A 329 30.74 12.45 4.62
N LYS A 330 31.71 11.98 3.82
CA LYS A 330 32.81 11.16 4.34
C LYS A 330 33.87 12.08 4.93
N VAL A 331 34.27 11.81 6.16
CA VAL A 331 35.47 12.42 6.75
C VAL A 331 36.69 11.66 6.21
N LEU A 332 37.66 12.40 5.69
CA LEU A 332 38.94 11.85 5.19
C LEU A 332 39.99 11.90 6.29
N ASP A 333 40.69 10.78 6.39
CA ASP A 333 41.80 10.49 7.28
C ASP A 333 42.98 11.45 7.10
N ILE A 334 43.47 11.96 8.23
CA ILE A 334 44.69 12.75 8.36
C ILE A 334 45.49 12.17 9.53
N ASN A 335 46.78 11.87 9.33
CA ASN A 335 47.64 11.26 10.35
C ASN A 335 47.91 12.24 11.51
N ASP A 336 47.02 12.28 12.50
CA ASP A 336 47.02 13.23 13.62
C ASP A 336 47.15 12.53 14.99
N ASN A 337 46.85 11.22 15.07
CA ASN A 337 47.14 10.41 16.23
C ASN A 337 48.61 9.94 16.25
N MET A 338 49.05 9.46 17.42
CA MET A 338 50.43 9.01 17.62
C MET A 338 50.47 7.49 17.87
N PRO A 339 51.35 6.74 17.16
CA PRO A 339 51.36 5.28 17.22
C PRO A 339 51.80 4.80 18.60
N ARG A 340 50.99 3.95 19.23
CA ARG A 340 51.21 3.44 20.59
C ARG A 340 51.47 1.94 20.58
N LEU A 341 52.18 1.44 21.59
CA LEU A 341 52.33 0.00 21.77
C LEU A 341 50.95 -0.64 22.00
N ALA A 342 50.70 -1.79 21.37
CA ALA A 342 49.40 -2.47 21.38
C ALA A 342 48.96 -2.95 22.78
N ARG A 343 49.91 -3.08 23.72
CA ARG A 343 49.73 -3.58 25.09
C ARG A 343 50.80 -2.98 26.01
N ASP A 344 50.52 -2.99 27.32
CA ASP A 344 51.53 -2.70 28.36
C ASP A 344 52.49 -3.89 28.51
N TYR A 345 53.50 -3.98 27.64
CA TYR A 345 54.48 -5.07 27.67
C TYR A 345 55.32 -5.02 28.96
N GLN A 346 55.30 -6.11 29.74
CA GLN A 346 56.15 -6.32 30.90
C GLN A 346 57.18 -7.45 30.63
N PRO A 347 58.15 -7.23 29.73
CA PRO A 347 59.11 -8.24 29.34
C PRO A 347 59.99 -8.69 30.53
N TYR A 348 60.36 -9.97 30.51
CA TYR A 348 61.26 -10.56 31.50
C TYR A 348 62.44 -11.28 30.83
N ILE A 349 63.52 -11.48 31.58
CA ILE A 349 64.75 -12.07 31.05
C ILE A 349 65.38 -13.06 32.04
N CYS A 350 65.75 -14.23 31.54
CA CYS A 350 66.30 -15.32 32.34
C CYS A 350 67.77 -15.08 32.72
N GLU A 351 68.12 -15.36 33.97
CA GLU A 351 69.51 -15.55 34.41
C GLU A 351 70.12 -16.75 33.67
N GLY A 352 70.96 -16.48 32.67
CA GLY A 352 71.60 -17.51 31.81
C GLY A 352 71.19 -17.48 30.33
N ILE A 353 70.36 -16.53 29.90
CA ILE A 353 69.99 -16.32 28.49
C ILE A 353 71.21 -16.16 27.56
N GLN A 354 71.17 -16.72 26.35
CA GLN A 354 72.21 -16.54 25.34
C GLN A 354 72.04 -15.22 24.56
N ALA A 355 73.15 -14.71 24.02
CA ALA A 355 73.11 -13.55 23.13
C ALA A 355 72.49 -13.97 21.78
N GLY A 356 71.49 -13.22 21.32
CA GLY A 356 70.68 -13.54 20.14
C GLY A 356 69.28 -14.09 20.45
N GLU A 357 68.97 -14.44 21.71
CA GLU A 357 67.62 -14.90 22.09
C GLU A 357 66.57 -13.77 22.09
N LEU A 358 65.35 -14.13 21.69
CA LEU A 358 64.17 -13.26 21.71
C LEU A 358 63.63 -13.11 23.13
N ILE A 359 63.51 -11.88 23.61
CA ILE A 359 62.96 -11.52 24.92
C ILE A 359 61.45 -11.29 24.82
N GLN A 360 61.01 -10.52 23.82
CA GLN A 360 59.62 -10.11 23.65
C GLN A 360 59.37 -9.66 22.21
N LEU A 361 58.21 -10.02 21.67
CA LEU A 361 57.67 -9.45 20.45
C LEU A 361 56.77 -8.25 20.80
N LEU A 362 57.06 -7.09 20.23
CA LEU A 362 56.25 -5.88 20.31
C LEU A 362 55.39 -5.75 19.06
N SER A 363 54.22 -5.13 19.18
CA SER A 363 53.45 -4.58 18.07
C SER A 363 52.87 -3.23 18.49
N ALA A 364 52.48 -2.43 17.51
CA ALA A 364 51.83 -1.14 17.72
C ALA A 364 50.39 -1.14 17.20
N VAL A 365 49.63 -0.13 17.62
CA VAL A 365 48.30 0.22 17.11
C VAL A 365 48.19 1.73 17.04
N ASP A 366 47.37 2.20 16.12
CA ASP A 366 47.07 3.62 15.90
C ASP A 366 45.55 3.76 15.68
N PRO A 367 44.90 4.85 16.11
CA PRO A 367 43.49 5.12 15.81
C PRO A 367 43.16 5.44 14.35
N ASP A 368 44.11 5.96 13.56
CA ASP A 368 43.92 6.43 12.18
C ASP A 368 43.49 5.29 11.20
N ASP A 369 43.21 5.55 9.93
CA ASP A 369 42.87 4.54 8.90
C ASP A 369 43.40 4.94 7.51
N PRO A 370 44.74 5.00 7.33
CA PRO A 370 45.35 5.40 6.08
C PRO A 370 45.08 4.37 4.97
N VAL A 371 44.93 4.85 3.73
CA VAL A 371 44.42 4.07 2.58
C VAL A 371 45.23 2.79 2.27
N GLU A 372 46.52 2.76 2.60
CA GLU A 372 47.41 1.60 2.39
C GLU A 372 47.62 0.75 3.66
N GLY A 373 46.96 1.11 4.77
CA GLY A 373 47.17 0.55 6.10
C GLY A 373 48.41 1.11 6.81
N HIS A 374 48.40 1.15 8.14
CA HIS A 374 49.56 1.63 8.89
C HIS A 374 50.78 0.74 8.68
N HIS A 375 51.94 1.38 8.54
CA HIS A 375 53.23 0.71 8.64
C HIS A 375 54.02 1.33 9.81
N PHE A 376 54.45 0.51 10.77
CA PHE A 376 55.09 0.98 12.00
C PHE A 376 56.58 0.64 12.00
N TYR A 377 57.42 1.66 12.22
CA TYR A 377 58.87 1.51 12.36
C TYR A 377 59.29 1.57 13.82
N PHE A 378 60.07 0.59 14.27
CA PHE A 378 60.49 0.45 15.67
C PHE A 378 61.98 0.71 15.86
N SER A 379 62.32 1.64 16.75
CA SER A 379 63.71 1.96 17.07
C SER A 379 63.95 2.18 18.57
N MET A 380 65.21 2.38 18.95
CA MET A 380 65.58 2.88 20.29
C MET A 380 65.83 4.38 20.21
N VAL A 381 65.56 5.13 21.28
CA VAL A 381 65.84 6.59 21.35
C VAL A 381 67.30 6.90 20.89
N PRO A 382 67.53 7.93 20.04
CA PRO A 382 68.83 8.20 19.42
C PRO A 382 70.04 8.22 20.38
N ASP A 383 69.92 8.94 21.51
CA ASP A 383 70.97 9.03 22.55
C ASP A 383 71.32 7.68 23.21
N LYS A 384 70.56 6.62 22.91
CA LYS A 384 70.69 5.27 23.45
C LYS A 384 70.65 4.18 22.36
N HIS A 385 70.82 4.52 21.08
CA HIS A 385 70.89 3.56 19.97
C HIS A 385 71.92 2.44 20.24
N ILE A 386 73.07 2.76 20.84
CA ILE A 386 74.09 1.77 21.24
C ILE A 386 73.80 1.27 22.67
N ASN A 387 72.69 0.55 22.84
CA ASN A 387 72.45 -0.19 24.07
C ASN A 387 73.37 -1.44 24.11
N PRO A 388 74.19 -1.64 25.15
CA PRO A 388 75.09 -2.80 25.23
C PRO A 388 74.36 -4.09 25.67
N ASN A 389 73.14 -3.99 26.19
CA ASN A 389 72.41 -5.12 26.78
C ASN A 389 71.34 -5.68 25.83
N PHE A 390 70.67 -4.82 25.06
CA PHE A 390 69.53 -5.17 24.21
C PHE A 390 69.68 -4.59 22.80
N THR A 391 69.01 -5.21 21.84
CA THR A 391 68.82 -4.69 20.48
C THR A 391 67.35 -4.85 20.10
N ILE A 392 66.76 -3.82 19.50
CA ILE A 392 65.44 -3.93 18.85
C ILE A 392 65.69 -4.24 17.39
N ARG A 393 65.06 -5.28 16.86
CA ARG A 393 65.03 -5.61 15.44
C ARG A 393 63.60 -5.45 14.95
N ASP A 394 63.38 -4.44 14.13
CA ASP A 394 62.16 -4.31 13.33
C ASP A 394 62.03 -5.55 12.41
N ASN A 395 60.85 -6.16 12.38
CA ASN A 395 60.58 -7.36 11.58
C ASN A 395 59.93 -7.03 10.21
N GLN A 396 59.60 -5.75 9.94
CA GLN A 396 58.91 -5.28 8.73
C GLN A 396 57.48 -5.83 8.52
N ASP A 397 56.85 -6.34 9.58
CA ASP A 397 55.52 -6.95 9.62
C ASP A 397 54.59 -6.27 10.65
N ASN A 398 54.84 -4.99 10.95
CA ASN A 398 54.27 -4.23 12.07
C ASN A 398 54.57 -4.79 13.47
N THR A 399 55.56 -5.68 13.59
CA THR A 399 56.11 -6.14 14.86
C THR A 399 57.62 -5.86 14.98
N ALA A 400 58.11 -5.86 16.23
CA ALA A 400 59.54 -5.75 16.50
C ALA A 400 60.00 -6.70 17.60
N SER A 401 61.15 -7.33 17.36
CA SER A 401 61.80 -8.28 18.25
C SER A 401 62.75 -7.56 19.22
N ILE A 402 62.49 -7.61 20.53
CA ILE A 402 63.52 -7.27 21.53
C ILE A 402 64.43 -8.48 21.69
N VAL A 403 65.72 -8.32 21.42
CA VAL A 403 66.73 -9.39 21.43
C VAL A 403 67.81 -9.10 22.48
N ALA A 404 68.26 -10.15 23.18
CA ALA A 404 69.36 -10.07 24.13
C ALA A 404 70.71 -9.89 23.40
N ARG A 405 71.39 -8.75 23.62
CA ARG A 405 72.72 -8.49 23.03
C ARG A 405 73.86 -9.12 23.87
N ARG A 406 73.61 -9.35 25.15
CA ARG A 406 74.57 -9.83 26.15
C ARG A 406 74.07 -11.13 26.79
N SER A 407 74.96 -12.10 27.01
CA SER A 407 74.64 -13.39 27.63
C SER A 407 74.81 -13.45 29.15
N THR A 408 75.08 -12.30 29.79
CA THR A 408 75.37 -12.20 31.24
C THR A 408 74.46 -11.16 31.88
N PHE A 409 73.23 -11.60 32.15
CA PHE A 409 72.26 -10.91 33.01
C PHE A 409 72.15 -11.65 34.34
N THR A 410 72.37 -10.94 35.46
CA THR A 410 72.14 -11.47 36.80
C THR A 410 71.37 -10.46 37.65
N ARG A 411 70.49 -10.93 38.54
CA ARG A 411 69.79 -10.05 39.50
C ARG A 411 70.74 -9.41 40.52
N LYS A 412 71.96 -9.95 40.69
CA LYS A 412 73.00 -9.35 41.55
C LYS A 412 73.54 -8.05 40.94
N ASP A 413 73.70 -8.02 39.62
CA ASP A 413 74.14 -6.81 38.90
C ASP A 413 72.99 -5.80 38.80
N ARG A 414 71.81 -6.26 38.35
CA ARG A 414 70.64 -5.41 38.15
C ARG A 414 69.35 -6.21 38.03
N THR A 415 68.33 -5.86 38.80
CA THR A 415 67.00 -6.54 38.75
C THR A 415 66.07 -5.99 37.68
N LYS A 416 66.20 -4.71 37.30
CA LYS A 416 65.35 -4.04 36.30
C LYS A 416 66.15 -3.16 35.34
N TYR A 417 65.89 -3.29 34.05
CA TYR A 417 66.42 -2.45 32.98
C TYR A 417 65.28 -1.61 32.37
N LEU A 418 65.63 -0.41 31.88
CA LEU A 418 64.70 0.48 31.20
C LEU A 418 65.12 0.58 29.73
N LEU A 419 64.22 0.21 28.82
CA LEU A 419 64.42 0.27 27.38
C LEU A 419 63.41 1.26 26.77
N PRO A 420 63.82 2.48 26.40
CA PRO A 420 62.95 3.41 25.69
C PRO A 420 62.85 3.00 24.22
N VAL A 421 61.68 2.50 23.84
CA VAL A 421 61.30 2.15 22.46
C VAL A 421 60.65 3.37 21.83
N VAL A 422 61.08 3.74 20.63
CA VAL A 422 60.39 4.71 19.78
C VAL A 422 59.57 3.93 18.75
N VAL A 423 58.31 4.31 18.58
CA VAL A 423 57.46 3.85 17.48
C VAL A 423 57.18 5.04 16.59
N THR A 424 57.40 4.88 15.30
CA THR A 424 57.12 5.86 14.24
C THR A 424 56.09 5.26 13.29
N ASP A 425 55.13 6.04 12.83
CA ASP A 425 54.16 5.61 11.81
C ASP A 425 54.73 5.78 10.38
N SER A 426 53.89 5.53 9.39
CA SER A 426 54.15 5.80 7.97
C SER A 426 53.37 7.03 7.48
N GLY A 427 53.04 7.95 8.39
CA GLY A 427 52.20 9.11 8.16
C GLY A 427 52.85 10.19 7.29
N SER A 428 52.07 11.24 7.01
CA SER A 428 52.55 12.43 6.28
C SER A 428 51.88 13.69 6.83
N PRO A 429 52.49 14.39 7.81
CA PRO A 429 53.79 14.10 8.42
C PRO A 429 53.76 12.83 9.29
N ALA A 430 54.90 12.16 9.42
CA ALA A 430 55.01 10.99 10.30
C ALA A 430 55.15 11.39 11.78
N LEU A 431 54.40 10.74 12.67
CA LEU A 431 54.39 11.00 14.11
C LEU A 431 55.10 9.89 14.89
N THR A 432 55.60 10.23 16.08
CA THR A 432 56.50 9.35 16.85
C THR A 432 56.18 9.36 18.34
N SER A 433 55.89 8.19 18.93
CA SER A 433 55.78 8.03 20.39
C SER A 433 57.02 7.37 21.00
N THR A 434 57.26 7.58 22.29
CA THR A 434 58.34 6.92 23.04
C THR A 434 57.78 6.23 24.29
N SER A 435 57.90 4.91 24.34
CA SER A 435 57.42 4.06 25.43
C SER A 435 58.58 3.41 26.19
N THR A 436 58.65 3.60 27.52
CA THR A 436 59.74 3.05 28.35
C THR A 436 59.37 1.67 28.92
N LEU A 437 59.88 0.60 28.30
CA LEU A 437 59.66 -0.77 28.76
C LEU A 437 60.56 -1.13 29.95
N THR A 438 59.99 -1.83 30.94
CA THR A 438 60.68 -2.28 32.15
C THR A 438 61.04 -3.77 32.06
N ILE A 439 62.22 -4.10 31.54
CA ILE A 439 62.70 -5.49 31.44
C ILE A 439 63.16 -5.97 32.82
N SER A 440 62.54 -7.04 33.35
CA SER A 440 62.83 -7.58 34.69
C SER A 440 63.63 -8.88 34.64
N VAL A 441 64.71 -8.99 35.41
CA VAL A 441 65.57 -10.19 35.45
C VAL A 441 65.05 -11.21 36.47
N CYS A 442 65.02 -12.50 36.13
CA CYS A 442 64.56 -13.58 37.01
C CYS A 442 65.38 -14.87 36.85
N SER A 443 65.37 -15.73 37.88
CA SER A 443 65.79 -17.13 37.71
C SER A 443 64.67 -17.90 37.01
N CYS A 444 64.90 -18.30 35.77
CA CYS A 444 64.05 -19.26 35.09
C CYS A 444 64.42 -20.67 35.52
N GLN A 445 63.41 -21.47 35.87
CA GLN A 445 63.50 -22.93 35.91
C GLN A 445 63.35 -23.48 34.47
N PRO A 446 63.61 -24.78 34.19
CA PRO A 446 63.76 -25.30 32.82
C PRO A 446 62.50 -25.34 31.92
N ALA A 447 61.52 -24.46 32.16
CA ALA A 447 60.34 -24.20 31.32
C ALA A 447 60.25 -22.73 30.86
N GLY A 448 61.35 -21.95 30.93
CA GLY A 448 61.47 -20.61 30.36
C GLY A 448 60.66 -19.49 31.04
N HIS A 449 59.82 -19.81 32.02
CA HIS A 449 59.01 -18.83 32.76
C HIS A 449 59.71 -18.33 34.02
N CYS A 450 59.57 -17.04 34.30
CA CYS A 450 59.79 -16.51 35.64
C CYS A 450 58.69 -17.00 36.60
N PRO A 451 59.03 -17.49 37.80
CA PRO A 451 58.08 -17.51 38.89
C PRO A 451 57.75 -16.06 39.28
N THR A 452 56.47 -15.69 39.29
CA THR A 452 55.98 -14.38 39.73
C THR A 452 56.14 -14.24 41.25
N GLY A 453 57.33 -13.83 41.68
CA GLY A 453 57.65 -13.66 43.09
C GLY A 453 56.78 -12.60 43.74
N GLY A 454 55.92 -13.00 44.69
CA GLY A 454 55.11 -12.07 45.48
C GLY A 454 53.63 -11.97 45.10
N VAL A 455 52.98 -13.06 44.67
CA VAL A 455 51.60 -13.30 45.12
C VAL A 455 51.67 -14.27 46.28
N GLU A 456 51.81 -13.74 47.50
CA GLU A 456 51.32 -14.49 48.65
C GLU A 456 49.82 -14.70 48.43
N ALA A 457 49.40 -15.96 48.39
CA ALA A 457 47.99 -16.29 48.50
C ALA A 457 47.56 -15.98 49.94
N LEU A 458 47.29 -14.69 50.20
CA LEU A 458 46.63 -14.22 51.41
C LEU A 458 45.23 -14.81 51.45
N ALA A 459 45.16 -16.03 51.99
CA ALA A 459 43.95 -16.74 52.34
C ALA A 459 43.27 -16.00 53.51
N LEU A 460 42.79 -14.79 53.26
CA LEU A 460 41.84 -14.09 54.10
C LEU A 460 40.51 -14.84 54.02
N SER A 461 40.43 -15.91 54.81
CA SER A 461 39.28 -16.77 55.00
C SER A 461 38.17 -16.06 55.78
N MET A 462 37.63 -14.97 55.21
CA MET A 462 36.35 -14.33 55.57
C MET A 462 35.64 -13.73 54.33
N GLY A 463 35.80 -14.37 53.18
CA GLY A 463 35.10 -14.01 51.94
C GLY A 463 33.60 -14.36 51.99
N VAL A 464 32.78 -13.44 52.53
CA VAL A 464 31.32 -13.50 52.40
C VAL A 464 30.96 -13.47 50.91
N SER A 465 30.41 -14.56 50.38
CA SER A 465 30.23 -14.73 48.94
C SER A 465 29.28 -13.68 48.35
N LEU A 466 29.43 -13.39 47.05
CA LEU A 466 28.56 -12.44 46.35
C LEU A 466 27.07 -12.81 46.48
N GLN A 467 26.75 -14.10 46.61
CA GLN A 467 25.38 -14.60 46.83
C GLN A 467 24.84 -14.28 48.23
N THR A 468 25.66 -14.39 49.28
CA THR A 468 25.22 -14.03 50.65
C THR A 468 25.18 -12.51 50.83
N LEU A 469 26.03 -11.75 50.14
CA LEU A 469 25.90 -10.29 50.03
C LEU A 469 24.61 -9.87 49.30
N LEU A 470 24.26 -10.53 48.19
CA LEU A 470 22.97 -10.33 47.51
C LEU A 470 21.78 -10.67 48.44
N GLY A 471 21.88 -11.79 49.17
CA GLY A 471 20.85 -12.23 50.12
C GLY A 471 20.63 -11.23 51.26
N LEU A 472 21.70 -10.67 51.83
CA LEU A 472 21.61 -9.61 52.84
C LEU A 472 20.99 -8.33 52.26
N LEU A 473 21.36 -7.93 51.05
CA LEU A 473 20.81 -6.74 50.39
C LEU A 473 19.31 -6.93 50.07
N VAL A 474 18.90 -8.09 49.57
CA VAL A 474 17.48 -8.44 49.38
C VAL A 474 16.72 -8.43 50.71
N CYS A 475 17.31 -8.94 51.79
CA CYS A 475 16.70 -8.93 53.12
C CYS A 475 16.51 -7.51 53.68
N LEU A 476 17.47 -6.61 53.47
CA LEU A 476 17.34 -5.19 53.84
C LEU A 476 16.26 -4.48 52.99
N VAL A 477 16.16 -4.80 51.71
CA VAL A 477 15.10 -4.26 50.83
C VAL A 477 13.71 -4.78 51.23
N THR A 478 13.55 -6.07 51.58
CA THR A 478 12.24 -6.58 52.02
C THR A 478 11.84 -6.01 53.40
N LEU A 479 12.78 -5.88 54.34
CA LEU A 479 12.52 -5.26 55.65
C LEU A 479 12.15 -3.77 55.54
N THR A 480 12.77 -3.01 54.63
CA THR A 480 12.41 -1.60 54.40
C THR A 480 11.06 -1.45 53.69
N VAL A 481 10.74 -2.31 52.72
CA VAL A 481 9.39 -2.33 52.10
C VAL A 481 8.31 -2.70 53.13
N LEU A 482 8.58 -3.67 54.01
CA LEU A 482 7.66 -4.07 55.09
C LEU A 482 7.47 -2.97 56.14
N SER A 483 8.52 -2.23 56.49
CA SER A 483 8.40 -1.11 57.45
C SER A 483 7.63 0.08 56.84
N ILE A 484 7.82 0.38 55.56
CA ILE A 484 7.02 1.39 54.83
C ILE A 484 5.54 0.97 54.76
N LEU A 485 5.25 -0.31 54.46
CA LEU A 485 3.88 -0.85 54.49
C LEU A 485 3.26 -0.77 55.88
N MET A 486 3.99 -1.13 56.94
CA MET A 486 3.55 -0.96 58.34
C MET A 486 3.22 0.50 58.67
N VAL A 487 4.03 1.46 58.20
CA VAL A 487 3.79 2.90 58.40
C VAL A 487 2.58 3.39 57.60
N MET A 488 2.38 2.93 56.36
CA MET A 488 1.18 3.23 55.57
C MET A 488 -0.09 2.66 56.23
N VAL A 489 -0.07 1.40 56.68
CA VAL A 489 -1.21 0.77 57.39
C VAL A 489 -1.50 1.49 58.72
N ARG A 490 -0.47 1.91 59.47
CA ARG A 490 -0.66 2.73 60.69
C ARG A 490 -1.25 4.12 60.37
N ARG A 491 -0.81 4.78 59.29
CA ARG A 491 -1.41 6.05 58.82
C ARG A 491 -2.85 5.88 58.36
N HIS A 492 -3.18 4.78 57.67
CA HIS A 492 -4.55 4.46 57.25
C HIS A 492 -5.46 4.20 58.45
N ARG A 493 -5.00 3.41 59.44
CA ARG A 493 -5.75 3.17 60.67
C ARG A 493 -5.98 4.45 61.49
N ARG A 494 -4.98 5.34 61.60
CA ARG A 494 -5.20 6.67 62.21
C ARG A 494 -6.28 7.47 61.49
N LYS A 495 -6.20 7.60 60.16
CA LYS A 495 -7.25 8.29 59.38
C LYS A 495 -8.65 7.68 59.54
N GLN A 496 -8.76 6.37 59.77
CA GLN A 496 -10.05 5.72 60.04
C GLN A 496 -10.56 5.91 61.48
N GLN A 497 -9.69 6.24 62.44
CA GLN A 497 -10.09 6.60 63.81
C GLN A 497 -10.44 8.10 63.90
N GLU A 498 -9.59 8.96 63.32
CA GLU A 498 -9.81 10.42 63.21
C GLU A 498 -11.08 10.77 62.40
N GLY A 499 -11.52 9.88 61.50
CA GLY A 499 -12.72 10.06 60.68
C GLY A 499 -14.05 9.58 61.28
N LEU A 500 -14.07 9.09 62.53
CA LEU A 500 -15.27 8.49 63.15
C LEU A 500 -15.89 9.34 64.28
N GLU A 501 -15.19 10.35 64.79
CA GLU A 501 -15.63 11.17 65.93
C GLU A 501 -16.16 12.56 65.53
N VAL A 502 -16.05 12.96 64.26
CA VAL A 502 -16.40 14.32 63.76
C VAL A 502 -17.67 14.30 62.89
N ALA A 503 -18.67 13.52 63.31
CA ALA A 503 -19.91 13.28 62.56
C ALA A 503 -21.18 13.56 63.38
N THR A 504 -21.16 14.61 64.21
CA THR A 504 -22.32 15.06 64.99
C THR A 504 -22.34 16.58 65.13
N GLU A 505 -23.55 17.16 65.10
CA GLU A 505 -23.93 18.56 65.40
C GLU A 505 -23.65 19.66 64.33
N LEU A 506 -24.76 20.17 63.75
CA LEU A 506 -25.11 21.57 63.40
C LEU A 506 -24.19 22.39 62.43
N GLU A 507 -24.67 23.27 61.54
CA GLU A 507 -26.03 23.70 61.15
C GLU A 507 -26.03 24.32 59.70
N LEU A 508 -27.20 24.70 59.16
CA LEU A 508 -27.40 25.42 57.87
C LEU A 508 -27.67 26.93 58.10
N PRO A 509 -27.84 27.83 57.10
CA PRO A 509 -27.96 27.67 55.62
C PRO A 509 -26.90 28.56 54.87
N ASP A 510 -27.01 29.17 53.67
CA ASP A 510 -28.06 29.31 52.63
C ASP A 510 -27.47 29.76 51.26
N THR A 511 -28.30 29.76 50.18
CA THR A 511 -28.16 30.47 48.89
C THR A 511 -27.04 30.03 47.90
N VAL A 512 -27.19 30.03 46.56
CA VAL A 512 -28.36 30.30 45.69
C VAL A 512 -28.28 29.61 44.29
N SER A 513 -29.45 29.21 43.77
CA SER A 513 -29.87 29.02 42.35
C SER A 513 -29.09 28.20 41.30
N GLN A 514 -29.80 27.19 40.78
CA GLN A 514 -29.98 26.84 39.35
C GLN A 514 -28.79 26.22 38.57
N LYS A 515 -29.00 25.43 37.51
CA LYS A 515 -30.22 25.20 36.71
C LYS A 515 -30.37 23.73 36.31
N LEU A 516 -31.60 23.22 36.26
CA LEU A 516 -31.94 21.84 35.88
C LEU A 516 -32.90 21.92 34.68
N GLN A 517 -32.65 21.15 33.61
CA GLN A 517 -33.68 20.84 32.64
C GLN A 517 -33.44 19.48 31.98
N LEU A 518 -34.47 18.65 32.03
CA LEU A 518 -34.53 17.28 31.52
C LEU A 518 -36.00 17.08 31.13
N TYR A 519 -36.28 16.57 29.93
CA TYR A 519 -37.64 16.12 29.62
C TYR A 519 -37.68 14.82 28.82
N ARG A 520 -38.71 14.06 29.18
CA ARG A 520 -39.23 12.81 28.60
C ARG A 520 -40.12 13.14 27.38
N ASP A 521 -40.76 12.21 26.66
CA ASP A 521 -41.02 10.76 26.77
C ASP A 521 -41.06 10.19 25.31
N ALA A 522 -41.61 9.04 24.89
CA ALA A 522 -42.60 8.14 25.46
C ALA A 522 -42.53 6.71 24.84
N GLY A 523 -43.16 5.75 25.52
CA GLY A 523 -43.68 4.50 24.91
C GLY A 523 -42.79 3.26 25.04
N GLY A 524 -43.30 2.08 25.40
CA GLY A 524 -44.65 1.76 25.88
C GLY A 524 -45.12 0.36 25.50
N GLY A 525 -45.45 -0.48 26.49
CA GLY A 525 -45.92 -1.85 26.30
C GLY A 525 -45.18 -2.82 27.23
N GLY A 526 -45.90 -3.72 27.90
CA GLY A 526 -45.32 -4.61 28.91
C GLY A 526 -45.88 -6.02 28.86
N ALA A 527 -45.19 -6.92 29.55
CA ALA A 527 -45.65 -8.22 30.00
C ALA A 527 -44.90 -8.54 31.31
N ASP A 528 -45.54 -9.26 32.22
CA ASP A 528 -45.03 -9.53 33.57
C ASP A 528 -45.42 -10.97 33.99
N LEU A 529 -44.76 -11.50 35.03
CA LEU A 529 -44.83 -12.90 35.51
C LEU A 529 -44.14 -13.95 34.60
N ASP A 530 -43.57 -15.05 35.10
CA ASP A 530 -43.57 -15.57 36.49
C ASP A 530 -42.20 -16.15 36.95
N VAL A 531 -42.10 -16.50 38.22
CA VAL A 531 -40.85 -16.68 38.99
C VAL A 531 -40.33 -18.13 39.00
N CYS A 532 -39.00 -18.29 38.90
CA CYS A 532 -38.29 -19.40 39.57
C CYS A 532 -36.82 -19.05 39.88
N GLN A 533 -36.34 -19.47 41.06
CA GLN A 533 -34.98 -19.32 41.59
C GLN A 533 -34.53 -20.68 42.20
N PRO A 534 -33.22 -20.98 42.42
CA PRO A 534 -32.22 -20.08 43.00
C PRO A 534 -30.78 -20.15 42.40
N VAL A 535 -29.88 -19.38 43.03
CA VAL A 535 -28.48 -19.15 42.63
C VAL A 535 -27.52 -20.25 43.13
N VAL A 536 -26.50 -20.58 42.32
CA VAL A 536 -25.21 -21.13 42.77
C VAL A 536 -24.07 -20.21 42.27
N PRO A 537 -23.02 -19.89 43.06
CA PRO A 537 -22.18 -18.72 42.78
C PRO A 537 -21.10 -18.94 41.71
N LEU A 538 -20.94 -17.95 40.83
CA LEU A 538 -19.75 -17.83 39.97
C LEU A 538 -18.49 -17.62 40.83
N ARG A 539 -17.46 -18.45 40.64
CA ARG A 539 -16.16 -18.25 41.26
C ARG A 539 -15.42 -17.08 40.59
N PRO A 540 -14.87 -16.10 41.35
CA PRO A 540 -14.03 -15.07 40.75
C PRO A 540 -12.73 -15.68 40.20
N HIS A 541 -12.45 -15.51 38.90
CA HIS A 541 -11.13 -15.82 38.36
C HIS A 541 -10.10 -14.80 38.90
N PRO A 542 -8.94 -15.25 39.42
CA PRO A 542 -7.86 -14.34 39.79
C PRO A 542 -7.29 -13.67 38.53
N ARG A 543 -7.01 -12.37 38.62
CA ARG A 543 -6.54 -11.55 37.49
C ARG A 543 -5.33 -12.18 36.79
N ARG A 544 -5.47 -12.52 35.49
CA ARG A 544 -4.35 -12.94 34.63
C ARG A 544 -3.31 -11.82 34.66
N ARG A 545 -2.13 -12.10 35.25
CA ARG A 545 -1.00 -11.16 35.23
C ARG A 545 -0.64 -10.89 33.76
N GLU A 546 -0.64 -9.63 33.34
CA GLU A 546 0.02 -9.23 32.09
C GLU A 546 1.52 -9.52 32.22
N ARG A 547 1.93 -10.72 31.81
CA ARG A 547 3.35 -11.05 31.67
C ARG A 547 3.83 -10.53 30.31
N ARG A 548 3.89 -9.20 30.18
CA ARG A 548 4.66 -8.55 29.09
C ARG A 548 6.09 -9.04 29.20
N LEU A 549 6.47 -9.99 28.35
CA LEU A 549 7.85 -10.45 28.21
C LEU A 549 8.72 -9.24 27.85
N ARG A 550 9.89 -9.13 28.49
CA ARG A 550 10.80 -8.05 28.16
C ARG A 550 11.43 -8.32 26.80
N LYS A 551 11.79 -7.25 26.08
CA LYS A 551 12.49 -7.37 24.80
C LYS A 551 13.85 -8.05 24.99
N GLU A 552 14.42 -7.97 26.19
CA GLU A 552 15.55 -8.78 26.66
C GLU A 552 15.28 -10.30 26.60
N ASP A 553 14.16 -10.79 27.13
CA ASP A 553 13.86 -12.23 27.28
C ASP A 553 13.76 -12.93 25.92
N VAL A 554 13.02 -12.30 24.98
CA VAL A 554 12.86 -12.78 23.60
C VAL A 554 14.21 -12.81 22.87
N ARG A 555 15.06 -11.81 23.12
CA ARG A 555 16.41 -11.72 22.53
C ARG A 555 17.37 -12.77 23.09
N ALA A 556 17.14 -13.29 24.29
CA ALA A 556 17.93 -14.38 24.86
C ALA A 556 17.61 -15.72 24.17
N SER A 557 16.34 -16.07 24.00
CA SER A 557 15.93 -17.30 23.29
C SER A 557 16.42 -17.33 21.84
N ILE A 558 16.31 -16.20 21.12
CA ILE A 558 16.75 -16.09 19.71
C ILE A 558 18.28 -16.18 19.55
N ARG A 559 19.05 -15.74 20.57
CA ARG A 559 20.53 -15.78 20.53
C ARG A 559 21.16 -17.14 20.84
N MET A 560 20.39 -18.10 21.37
CA MET A 560 20.92 -19.42 21.71
C MET A 560 20.92 -20.42 20.55
N SER A 561 20.23 -20.13 19.43
CA SER A 561 20.28 -20.91 18.19
C SER A 561 21.09 -20.24 17.07
N LEU A 562 21.00 -18.91 16.93
CA LEU A 562 21.65 -18.15 15.85
C LEU A 562 23.15 -17.87 16.09
N ARG A 563 23.95 -18.88 16.43
CA ARG A 563 25.40 -18.71 16.62
C ARG A 563 26.29 -19.41 15.60
N GLU A 564 25.74 -20.29 14.76
CA GLU A 564 26.53 -21.11 13.81
C GLU A 564 25.94 -21.25 12.38
N SER A 565 24.71 -20.80 12.10
CA SER A 565 24.12 -20.87 10.74
C SER A 565 24.03 -19.50 10.03
N HIS A 566 24.93 -19.29 9.06
CA HIS A 566 24.83 -18.19 8.08
C HIS A 566 24.09 -18.64 6.83
N LEU A 567 22.76 -18.85 6.91
CA LEU A 567 21.79 -18.93 5.80
C LEU A 567 20.40 -19.20 6.40
N ILE A 568 19.50 -18.21 6.38
CA ILE A 568 18.14 -18.37 6.90
C ILE A 568 17.18 -18.51 5.72
N GLY A 569 16.52 -19.66 5.61
CA GLY A 569 15.49 -19.96 4.62
C GLY A 569 14.49 -20.99 5.17
N PRO A 570 13.37 -21.25 4.47
CA PRO A 570 12.32 -22.17 4.93
C PRO A 570 12.78 -23.64 5.04
N GLU A 571 13.92 -23.99 4.45
CA GLU A 571 14.52 -25.33 4.47
C GLU A 571 15.31 -25.65 5.77
N ASP A 572 15.44 -24.71 6.71
CA ASP A 572 16.18 -24.95 7.97
C ASP A 572 15.40 -25.88 8.92
N GLU A 573 15.90 -27.11 9.08
CA GLU A 573 15.37 -28.15 9.97
C GLU A 573 15.17 -27.67 11.42
N VAL A 574 16.05 -26.78 11.93
CA VAL A 574 15.95 -26.22 13.28
C VAL A 574 14.78 -25.26 13.39
N PHE A 575 14.55 -24.44 12.36
CA PHE A 575 13.40 -23.55 12.28
C PHE A 575 12.09 -24.33 12.11
N ARG A 576 12.12 -25.42 11.32
CA ARG A 576 10.99 -26.33 11.14
C ARG A 576 10.58 -27.01 12.44
N GLN A 577 11.54 -27.51 13.23
CA GLN A 577 11.23 -28.07 14.56
C GLN A 577 10.74 -27.02 15.55
N PHE A 578 11.22 -25.77 15.48
CA PHE A 578 10.69 -24.68 16.31
C PHE A 578 9.20 -24.40 16.02
N ILE A 579 8.79 -24.40 14.75
CA ILE A 579 7.38 -24.22 14.36
C ILE A 579 6.53 -25.41 14.84
N LEU A 580 6.96 -26.64 14.58
CA LEU A 580 6.22 -27.85 15.00
C LEU A 580 6.05 -27.93 16.52
N GLY A 581 7.07 -27.55 17.28
CA GLY A 581 7.01 -27.48 18.74
C GLY A 581 6.02 -26.43 19.28
N ARG A 582 5.74 -25.35 18.51
CA ARG A 582 4.74 -24.34 18.87
C ARG A 582 3.32 -24.71 18.43
N LEU A 583 3.17 -25.46 17.35
CA LEU A 583 1.87 -26.06 16.98
C LEU A 583 1.40 -27.02 18.09
N ALA A 584 2.25 -27.97 18.47
CA ALA A 584 1.92 -28.97 19.49
C ALA A 584 1.67 -28.39 20.90
N GLU A 585 2.20 -27.20 21.20
CA GLU A 585 1.90 -26.45 22.45
C GLU A 585 0.52 -25.77 22.38
N ALA A 586 0.09 -25.31 21.21
CA ALA A 586 -1.23 -24.72 20.99
C ALA A 586 -2.34 -25.80 20.96
N ASP A 587 -2.09 -26.93 20.28
CA ASP A 587 -3.01 -28.08 20.23
C ASP A 587 -3.27 -28.71 21.61
N GLN A 588 -2.45 -28.38 22.61
CA GLN A 588 -2.53 -28.86 23.99
C GLN A 588 -2.97 -27.80 25.01
N ASP A 589 -3.37 -26.58 24.60
CA ASP A 589 -3.90 -25.57 25.53
C ASP A 589 -5.36 -25.91 25.94
N PRO A 590 -5.61 -26.31 27.21
CA PRO A 590 -6.94 -26.73 27.67
C PRO A 590 -7.92 -25.55 27.87
N TYR A 591 -7.54 -24.32 27.50
CA TYR A 591 -8.37 -23.13 27.61
C TYR A 591 -8.79 -22.55 26.23
N VAL A 592 -8.39 -23.17 25.13
CA VAL A 592 -8.82 -22.79 23.77
C VAL A 592 -10.10 -23.58 23.39
N PRO A 593 -11.18 -22.92 22.90
CA PRO A 593 -12.35 -23.63 22.41
C PRO A 593 -12.05 -24.34 21.07
N PRO A 594 -12.59 -25.55 20.83
CA PRO A 594 -12.30 -26.29 19.61
C PRO A 594 -12.86 -25.57 18.36
N PHE A 595 -12.00 -25.42 17.35
CA PHE A 595 -12.37 -24.87 16.05
C PHE A 595 -13.12 -25.90 15.20
N ASP A 596 -14.43 -26.05 15.44
CA ASP A 596 -15.38 -26.23 14.33
C ASP A 596 -16.83 -25.94 14.77
N CYS A 597 -17.34 -24.77 14.37
CA CYS A 597 -18.68 -24.28 14.73
C CYS A 597 -19.21 -23.27 13.68
N LEU A 598 -19.40 -23.72 12.44
CA LEU A 598 -20.06 -22.94 11.39
C LEU A 598 -21.50 -22.58 11.80
N ARG A 599 -21.72 -21.37 12.33
CA ARG A 599 -23.05 -20.80 12.54
C ARG A 599 -23.61 -20.27 11.22
N THR A 600 -24.49 -21.04 10.61
CA THR A 600 -25.32 -20.58 9.49
C THR A 600 -26.30 -19.50 9.97
N TYR A 601 -26.08 -18.26 9.57
CA TYR A 601 -27.07 -17.19 9.69
C TYR A 601 -27.98 -17.21 8.46
N ALA A 602 -29.23 -17.62 8.63
CA ALA A 602 -30.26 -17.42 7.61
C ALA A 602 -30.60 -15.92 7.53
N TYR A 603 -30.56 -15.35 6.33
CA TYR A 603 -30.81 -13.93 6.09
C TYR A 603 -32.11 -13.74 5.31
N GLU A 604 -33.16 -13.29 6.00
CA GLU A 604 -34.31 -12.66 5.37
C GLU A 604 -34.06 -11.15 5.27
N GLY A 605 -33.93 -10.63 4.05
CA GLY A 605 -33.73 -9.21 3.82
C GLY A 605 -33.58 -8.89 2.33
N SER A 606 -34.30 -7.89 1.85
CA SER A 606 -34.33 -7.50 0.44
C SER A 606 -33.68 -6.12 0.21
N GLY A 607 -32.78 -6.05 -0.76
CA GLY A 607 -32.40 -4.83 -1.47
C GLY A 607 -31.41 -3.88 -0.77
N SER A 608 -30.14 -3.96 -1.15
CA SER A 608 -29.23 -2.81 -1.22
C SER A 608 -28.11 -3.09 -2.24
N SER A 609 -27.68 -2.07 -2.97
CA SER A 609 -26.85 -2.22 -4.18
C SER A 609 -25.45 -1.60 -4.04
N THR A 610 -24.61 -2.20 -3.20
CA THR A 610 -23.16 -1.89 -3.13
C THR A 610 -22.37 -3.19 -3.00
N GLY A 611 -21.77 -3.66 -4.10
CA GLY A 611 -20.90 -4.83 -4.08
C GLY A 611 -19.49 -4.51 -3.55
N SER A 612 -19.00 -5.31 -2.62
CA SER A 612 -17.60 -5.25 -2.16
C SER A 612 -16.82 -6.48 -2.62
N LEU A 613 -15.58 -6.25 -3.05
CA LEU A 613 -14.69 -7.23 -3.64
C LEU A 613 -14.07 -8.16 -2.57
N SER A 614 -14.10 -9.48 -2.79
CA SER A 614 -13.12 -10.45 -2.24
C SER A 614 -13.35 -11.85 -2.83
N SER A 615 -12.54 -12.25 -3.80
CA SER A 615 -12.46 -13.64 -4.29
C SER A 615 -11.09 -13.93 -4.90
N LEU A 616 -10.13 -14.24 -4.04
CA LEU A 616 -8.87 -14.89 -4.40
C LEU A 616 -8.78 -16.22 -3.64
N GLU A 617 -8.38 -17.26 -4.35
CA GLU A 617 -7.81 -18.52 -3.81
C GLU A 617 -8.75 -19.38 -2.92
N SER A 618 -8.56 -20.69 -2.75
CA SER A 618 -7.67 -21.63 -3.45
C SER A 618 -8.39 -22.97 -3.68
N SER A 619 -7.88 -23.76 -4.63
CA SER A 619 -8.18 -25.19 -4.72
C SER A 619 -7.52 -26.00 -3.60
N THR A 620 -8.16 -27.07 -3.15
CA THR A 620 -7.47 -28.25 -2.59
C THR A 620 -8.05 -29.55 -3.16
N LEU A 621 -7.19 -30.57 -3.18
CA LEU A 621 -7.40 -31.91 -3.73
C LEU A 621 -7.82 -32.87 -2.59
N GLU A 622 -8.52 -33.98 -2.89
CA GLU A 622 -7.96 -35.33 -2.67
C GLU A 622 -8.82 -36.52 -3.17
N THR A 623 -8.09 -37.52 -3.67
CA THR A 623 -8.35 -38.96 -3.96
C THR A 623 -9.74 -39.59 -3.69
N VAL A 624 -10.44 -40.17 -4.70
CA VAL A 624 -10.23 -41.52 -5.32
C VAL A 624 -10.56 -42.68 -4.36
N PRO A 625 -11.57 -43.54 -4.68
CA PRO A 625 -11.26 -44.78 -5.43
C PRO A 625 -12.27 -45.29 -6.50
N GLU A 626 -11.69 -46.08 -7.42
CA GLU A 626 -12.28 -47.10 -8.32
C GLU A 626 -13.12 -46.71 -9.57
N GLN A 627 -13.11 -47.66 -10.51
CA GLN A 627 -13.55 -47.64 -11.92
C GLN A 627 -14.64 -48.74 -12.14
N PRO A 628 -15.35 -48.89 -13.30
CA PRO A 628 -14.88 -48.56 -14.66
C PRO A 628 -15.92 -48.04 -15.70
N ALA A 629 -15.38 -47.78 -16.91
CA ALA A 629 -15.98 -48.00 -18.24
C ALA A 629 -16.74 -46.87 -18.98
N SER A 630 -16.50 -46.89 -20.31
CA SER A 630 -17.21 -46.27 -21.45
C SER A 630 -16.98 -44.78 -21.80
N ASN A 631 -16.49 -44.60 -23.04
CA ASN A 631 -16.41 -43.40 -23.89
C ASN A 631 -17.82 -42.81 -24.21
N PRO A 632 -17.96 -41.55 -24.73
CA PRO A 632 -17.04 -40.91 -25.69
C PRO A 632 -16.72 -39.39 -25.55
N ARG A 633 -15.79 -38.96 -26.43
CA ARG A 633 -15.35 -37.59 -26.79
C ARG A 633 -16.42 -36.83 -27.63
N PRO A 634 -16.21 -35.61 -28.17
CA PRO A 634 -15.08 -34.64 -28.11
C PRO A 634 -15.55 -33.21 -27.66
N HIS A 635 -14.84 -32.06 -27.73
CA HIS A 635 -13.73 -31.54 -28.57
C HIS A 635 -12.80 -30.55 -27.80
N LEU A 636 -11.64 -30.24 -28.40
CA LEU A 636 -10.73 -29.16 -27.97
C LEU A 636 -11.12 -27.80 -28.61
N VAL A 637 -10.72 -26.71 -27.95
CA VAL A 637 -10.08 -25.57 -28.64
C VAL A 637 -8.66 -25.43 -28.08
N ARG A 638 -7.69 -25.10 -28.92
CA ARG A 638 -6.25 -25.04 -28.61
C ARG A 638 -5.73 -23.66 -28.99
N LEU A 639 -4.97 -23.02 -28.10
CA LEU A 639 -4.09 -21.90 -28.45
C LEU A 639 -2.63 -22.36 -28.47
N THR A 640 -1.81 -21.64 -29.23
CA THR A 640 -0.39 -21.94 -29.50
C THR A 640 0.52 -21.29 -28.45
N PRO A 641 1.81 -21.66 -28.40
CA PRO A 641 2.79 -20.85 -29.14
C PRO A 641 3.94 -21.60 -29.84
N TRP A 642 4.29 -21.06 -31.00
CA TRP A 642 5.62 -20.81 -31.61
C TRP A 642 6.88 -21.70 -31.42
N TYR A 643 7.55 -21.86 -32.58
CA TYR A 643 9.01 -21.96 -32.85
C TYR A 643 9.79 -23.23 -32.51
N GLY A 644 10.64 -23.64 -33.47
CA GLY A 644 11.56 -24.77 -33.41
C GLY A 644 11.61 -25.50 -34.76
N ALA A 645 12.79 -25.68 -35.36
CA ALA A 645 12.96 -26.27 -36.69
C ALA A 645 13.79 -27.56 -36.65
N ALA A 646 13.35 -28.58 -37.39
CA ALA A 646 14.16 -29.60 -38.06
C ALA A 646 13.27 -30.45 -38.97
N GLU A 647 13.83 -30.94 -40.08
CA GLU A 647 13.24 -32.02 -40.88
C GLU A 647 13.75 -33.37 -40.35
N GLU A 648 12.92 -34.41 -40.36
CA GLU A 648 13.18 -35.70 -41.05
C GLU A 648 12.03 -36.69 -40.83
N ASP A 649 11.89 -37.66 -41.73
CA ASP A 649 10.80 -38.65 -41.73
C ASP A 649 10.96 -39.72 -40.63
N THR A 650 9.85 -40.23 -40.10
CA THR A 650 9.67 -41.69 -39.97
C THR A 650 8.21 -42.10 -39.82
N VAL A 651 7.86 -43.26 -40.38
CA VAL A 651 6.56 -43.92 -40.25
C VAL A 651 6.58 -44.85 -39.04
N PHE A 652 5.59 -44.75 -38.14
CA PHE A 652 4.69 -45.86 -37.74
C PHE A 652 3.52 -45.39 -36.85
#